data_AF-A0A1H9FPA5-F1
#
_entry.id   AF-A0A1H9FPA5-F1
#
_cell.length_a   1.000
_cell.length_b   1.000
_cell.length_c   1.000
_cell.angle_alpha   90.00
_cell.angle_beta   90.00
_cell.angle_gamma   90.00
#
_symmetry.space_group_name_H-M   'P 1'
#
loop_
_entity.id
_entity.type
_entity.pdbx_description
1 polymer ?
#
loop_
_entity_poly.entity_id
_entity_poly.type
_entity_poly.pdbx_seq_one_letter_code
_entity_poly.pdbx_strand_id
1 'polypeptide(L)'
;MAAAAVLCLLSLLVGATTTAAAAGPARAVTSWGGYTLALRAPASLNTDGVTAVSAGQYFGLALTPRGRVVAWGLDEHGETKVPASLTGKTVTAISAGGEHALALTSDGRVTAWGNDDRGQTDVPASLTGKTVTAIDAGVGHSLALTSDGRVTAWGDDSDGATAVPASLAGKTVTAIAAGTQYSLALTSDGRITAWGWDAWGTTTVPASLAGKTVVAISAGDFHALALTSDGQVVAWGDDEYGQRNVPSSLAGQKVTAIAAGVWHSLALTADGRVTAWGRDDFGETRVPTSLTGQRVTAVAVGFSWNVVLTRANAPVVTSSPASATVKPGTAVSFTAAASGSPAPTVQWQRAAPGGSFADVRGATSRTYTLTPTRSDDGALFRAVFRNLAGTATTQAAAVSVVSGAPTAKDLTVAVAHDSPTPVTLAGSDPDADALTYTVVSRPAHGTLSGQGPRLTYTPAHGFSGTDAFTYRVSDGTSTSSVARVALTVAAPTCVPSTPKRDFAVSADRRDTDGVVRSPAFTTARSPELLLAFVSVNRPAHGSQSVTRVSGGGLTWTLVRRGTSDAGSTEVWQAYATTRVERTRVSVDLSRPGATVGVTVAGFRGAGPAVTRTGSRSGTGSAPQVTVRPRSSGSVVWAVGRADGSRYDPKPASGQKVVHEKTFRSPRGGLWVQRVKAATTAGTDVTVGDRAAAASWGYTAVEIPGVCG
;
A
#
# COMPACT_ATOMS: atom_id res chain seq x y z
N MET A 1 80.01 -1.20 10.31
CA MET A 1 78.81 -1.37 9.46
C MET A 1 77.93 -2.57 9.90
N ALA A 2 77.82 -2.86 11.20
CA ALA A 2 76.98 -3.96 11.73
C ALA A 2 76.15 -3.49 12.93
N ALA A 3 75.43 -2.37 12.76
CA ALA A 3 74.55 -1.79 13.79
C ALA A 3 73.15 -1.42 13.26
N ALA A 4 72.83 -1.80 12.02
CA ALA A 4 71.55 -1.47 11.37
C ALA A 4 70.67 -2.69 11.01
N ALA A 5 71.10 -3.91 11.36
CA ALA A 5 70.38 -5.14 11.00
C ALA A 5 69.66 -5.85 12.18
N VAL A 6 69.68 -5.27 13.39
CA VAL A 6 69.09 -5.90 14.61
C VAL A 6 67.72 -5.32 14.97
N LEU A 7 67.24 -4.26 14.30
CA LEU A 7 65.98 -3.59 14.67
C LEU A 7 64.69 -4.15 14.05
N CYS A 8 64.73 -5.29 13.33
CA CYS A 8 63.56 -5.79 12.58
C CYS A 8 63.05 -7.18 12.99
N LEU A 9 63.47 -7.73 14.13
CA LEU A 9 63.04 -9.07 14.57
C LEU A 9 62.62 -9.19 16.05
N LEU A 10 62.43 -8.08 16.77
CA LEU A 10 62.23 -8.09 18.22
C LEU A 10 60.82 -7.66 18.70
N SER A 11 59.79 -7.93 17.91
CA SER A 11 58.39 -7.60 18.28
C SER A 11 57.43 -8.80 18.21
N LEU A 12 57.92 -10.01 18.46
CA LEU A 12 57.12 -11.23 18.35
C LEU A 12 57.55 -12.30 19.35
N LEU A 13 57.65 -11.97 20.65
CA LEU A 13 57.86 -12.94 21.72
C LEU A 13 57.16 -12.50 23.04
N VAL A 14 55.92 -12.97 23.20
CA VAL A 14 55.25 -13.55 24.39
C VAL A 14 55.57 -13.00 25.79
N GLY A 15 54.48 -12.64 26.49
CA GLY A 15 54.42 -12.21 27.89
C GLY A 15 53.88 -10.78 27.98
N ALA A 16 52.64 -10.56 27.50
CA ALA A 16 51.86 -9.30 27.47
C ALA A 16 52.55 -7.94 27.18
N THR A 17 53.83 -7.85 26.80
CA THR A 17 54.46 -6.59 26.43
C THR A 17 54.50 -6.45 24.92
N THR A 18 53.38 -5.99 24.37
CA THR A 18 53.33 -5.61 22.96
C THR A 18 53.88 -4.20 22.82
N THR A 19 55.18 -4.11 22.49
CA THR A 19 55.82 -2.85 22.10
C THR A 19 55.11 -2.29 20.87
N ALA A 20 54.75 -1.00 20.90
CA ALA A 20 54.15 -0.29 19.78
C ALA A 20 55.09 -0.30 18.56
N ALA A 21 54.87 -1.23 17.63
CA ALA A 21 55.58 -1.26 16.35
C ALA A 21 55.13 -0.07 15.47
N ALA A 22 56.10 0.60 14.84
CA ALA A 22 55.89 1.67 13.88
C ALA A 22 54.92 1.27 12.75
N ALA A 23 54.02 2.19 12.38
CA ALA A 23 53.06 2.21 11.26
C ALA A 23 52.92 0.90 10.45
N GLY A 24 52.48 -0.17 11.11
CA GLY A 24 52.10 -1.41 10.45
C GLY A 24 50.72 -1.29 9.78
N PRO A 25 50.34 -2.24 8.90
CA PRO A 25 48.98 -2.31 8.39
C PRO A 25 48.02 -2.40 9.56
N ALA A 26 46.95 -1.63 9.49
CA ALA A 26 46.03 -1.49 10.60
C ALA A 26 45.41 -2.84 10.97
N ARG A 27 45.23 -3.09 12.28
CA ARG A 27 44.82 -4.39 12.81
C ARG A 27 43.41 -4.31 13.37
N ALA A 28 42.66 -5.38 13.14
CA ALA A 28 41.33 -5.58 13.70
C ALA A 28 41.43 -6.40 14.99
N VAL A 29 40.46 -6.20 15.88
CA VAL A 29 40.32 -6.93 17.14
C VAL A 29 39.17 -7.92 17.02
N THR A 30 39.41 -9.17 17.41
CA THR A 30 38.39 -10.20 17.58
C THR A 30 38.50 -10.79 18.98
N SER A 31 37.38 -10.88 19.69
CA SER A 31 37.30 -11.51 21.01
C SER A 31 36.25 -12.61 21.02
N TRP A 32 36.51 -13.70 21.75
CA TRP A 32 35.56 -14.80 21.95
C TRP A 32 35.75 -15.46 23.32
N GLY A 33 34.86 -16.38 23.67
CA GLY A 33 34.71 -16.88 25.03
C GLY A 33 33.98 -15.86 25.92
N GLY A 34 34.07 -16.08 27.23
CA GLY A 34 33.59 -15.19 28.28
C GLY A 34 32.19 -15.54 28.77
N TYR A 35 32.00 -15.47 30.08
CA TYR A 35 30.69 -15.67 30.72
C TYR A 35 29.79 -14.42 30.64
N THR A 36 30.31 -13.29 30.16
CA THR A 36 29.57 -12.03 30.04
C THR A 36 29.90 -11.29 28.75
N LEU A 37 28.94 -10.48 28.27
CA LEU A 37 29.11 -9.64 27.07
C LEU A 37 30.06 -8.46 27.30
N ALA A 38 30.30 -8.05 28.55
CA ALA A 38 31.20 -6.94 28.89
C ALA A 38 32.65 -7.17 28.41
N LEU A 39 33.05 -8.44 28.25
CA LEU A 39 34.38 -8.85 27.79
C LEU A 39 34.54 -8.77 26.26
N ARG A 40 33.45 -8.54 25.51
CA ARG A 40 33.52 -8.38 24.06
C ARG A 40 34.22 -7.06 23.71
N ALA A 41 35.23 -7.14 22.86
CA ALA A 41 35.96 -5.99 22.36
C ALA A 41 35.00 -4.97 21.71
N PRO A 42 35.04 -3.68 22.11
CA PRO A 42 34.19 -2.64 21.55
C PRO A 42 34.38 -2.48 20.03
N ALA A 43 33.29 -2.27 19.30
CA ALA A 43 33.35 -2.09 17.84
C ALA A 43 34.19 -0.87 17.41
N SER A 44 34.32 0.14 18.28
CA SER A 44 35.16 1.33 18.06
C SER A 44 36.65 1.00 17.89
N LEU A 45 37.15 -0.09 18.50
CA LEU A 45 38.53 -0.55 18.30
C LEU A 45 38.82 -0.92 16.83
N ASN A 46 37.79 -1.38 16.12
CA ASN A 46 37.84 -1.70 14.69
C ASN A 46 37.62 -0.47 13.79
N THR A 47 37.55 0.74 14.35
CA THR A 47 37.54 2.01 13.61
C THR A 47 38.85 2.77 13.74
N ASP A 48 39.43 2.82 14.95
CA ASP A 48 40.69 3.51 15.23
C ASP A 48 41.94 2.67 14.92
N GLY A 49 41.76 1.34 14.84
CA GLY A 49 42.85 0.37 14.73
C GLY A 49 43.56 0.16 16.08
N VAL A 50 44.21 -1.00 16.20
CA VAL A 50 44.90 -1.42 17.44
C VAL A 50 46.30 -1.95 17.10
N THR A 51 47.29 -1.65 17.93
CA THR A 51 48.66 -2.16 17.81
C THR A 51 48.94 -3.30 18.80
N ALA A 52 48.27 -3.30 19.93
CA ALA A 52 48.51 -4.16 21.08
C ALA A 52 47.21 -4.46 21.82
N VAL A 53 47.08 -5.67 22.37
CA VAL A 53 45.98 -6.06 23.27
C VAL A 53 46.56 -6.80 24.47
N SER A 54 45.91 -6.62 25.61
CA SER A 54 46.13 -7.42 26.82
C SER A 54 44.77 -7.78 27.41
N ALA A 55 44.69 -8.95 28.06
CA ALA A 55 43.45 -9.47 28.63
C ALA A 55 43.74 -9.88 30.07
N GLY A 56 43.05 -9.22 31.00
CA GLY A 56 43.05 -9.59 32.41
C GLY A 56 41.92 -10.58 32.71
N GLN A 57 41.69 -10.85 34.00
CA GLN A 57 40.64 -11.78 34.39
C GLN A 57 39.25 -11.25 33.94
N TYR A 58 38.97 -9.97 34.23
CA TYR A 58 37.63 -9.40 34.05
C TYR A 58 37.54 -8.23 33.06
N PHE A 59 38.66 -7.83 32.46
CA PHE A 59 38.74 -6.66 31.59
C PHE A 59 39.85 -6.78 30.55
N GLY A 60 39.74 -6.01 29.47
CA GLY A 60 40.73 -5.95 28.41
C GLY A 60 41.30 -4.56 28.24
N LEU A 61 42.53 -4.52 27.72
CA LEU A 61 43.23 -3.31 27.31
C LEU A 61 43.62 -3.40 25.83
N ALA A 62 43.57 -2.26 25.15
CA ALA A 62 44.03 -2.11 23.78
C ALA A 62 44.84 -0.83 23.64
N LEU A 63 45.90 -0.89 22.85
CA LEU A 63 46.70 0.28 22.48
C LEU A 63 46.36 0.69 21.05
N THR A 64 46.04 1.95 20.85
CA THR A 64 45.87 2.52 19.51
C THR A 64 47.21 2.84 18.86
N PRO A 65 47.29 3.00 17.52
CA PRO A 65 48.50 3.46 16.83
C PRO A 65 49.07 4.80 17.32
N ARG A 66 48.26 5.61 18.02
CA ARG A 66 48.70 6.88 18.62
C ARG A 66 49.21 6.72 20.06
N GLY A 67 49.32 5.51 20.57
CA GLY A 67 49.77 5.23 21.94
C GLY A 67 48.72 5.57 23.01
N ARG A 68 47.44 5.65 22.66
CA ARG A 68 46.32 5.81 23.61
C ARG A 68 45.82 4.45 24.07
N VAL A 69 45.60 4.30 25.38
CA VAL A 69 45.01 3.12 26.00
C VAL A 69 43.48 3.19 25.92
N VAL A 70 42.86 2.08 25.56
CA VAL A 70 41.41 1.86 25.64
C VAL A 70 41.19 0.64 26.53
N ALA A 71 40.32 0.77 27.53
CA ALA A 71 39.95 -0.31 28.42
C ALA A 71 38.47 -0.65 28.28
N TRP A 72 38.09 -1.91 28.49
CA TRP A 72 36.71 -2.38 28.51
C TRP A 72 36.59 -3.61 29.43
N GLY A 73 35.40 -3.93 29.91
CA GLY A 73 35.18 -5.08 30.78
C GLY A 73 34.31 -4.74 31.99
N LEU A 74 34.44 -5.57 33.03
CA LEU A 74 33.95 -5.24 34.36
C LEU A 74 34.89 -4.18 34.99
N ASP A 75 34.36 -3.40 35.94
CA ASP A 75 35.06 -2.26 36.55
C ASP A 75 34.80 -2.21 38.06
N GLU A 76 35.08 -3.31 38.76
CA GLU A 76 34.76 -3.41 40.19
C GLU A 76 35.73 -2.57 41.04
N HIS A 77 36.97 -2.39 40.58
CA HIS A 77 38.04 -1.68 41.27
C HIS A 77 38.60 -0.49 40.47
N GLY A 78 37.97 -0.11 39.36
CA GLY A 78 38.41 1.00 38.51
C GLY A 78 39.47 0.63 37.47
N GLU A 79 39.69 -0.66 37.22
CA GLU A 79 40.62 -1.22 36.24
C GLU A 79 40.34 -0.75 34.79
N THR A 80 39.12 -0.35 34.47
CA THR A 80 38.78 0.24 33.17
C THR A 80 38.92 1.76 33.12
N LYS A 81 39.15 2.42 34.26
CA LYS A 81 39.32 3.88 34.38
C LYS A 81 40.75 4.28 34.07
N VAL A 82 41.07 4.34 32.78
CA VAL A 82 42.40 4.78 32.28
C VAL A 82 42.80 6.12 32.93
N PRO A 83 43.94 6.19 33.64
CA PRO A 83 44.35 7.37 34.38
C PRO A 83 44.56 8.62 33.51
N ALA A 84 44.07 9.77 34.00
CA ALA A 84 44.25 11.05 33.34
C ALA A 84 45.73 11.45 33.17
N SER A 85 46.63 10.92 34.01
CA SER A 85 48.09 11.10 33.92
C SER A 85 48.70 10.55 32.62
N LEU A 86 48.02 9.61 31.96
CA LEU A 86 48.42 9.09 30.65
C LEU A 86 47.98 9.99 29.49
N THR A 87 47.15 11.01 29.75
CA THR A 87 46.70 11.95 28.71
C THR A 87 47.88 12.72 28.14
N GLY A 88 48.01 12.70 26.81
CA GLY A 88 49.13 13.35 26.10
C GLY A 88 50.47 12.59 26.19
N LYS A 89 50.51 11.44 26.85
CA LYS A 89 51.65 10.52 26.84
C LYS A 89 51.49 9.48 25.73
N THR A 90 52.61 9.02 25.19
CA THR A 90 52.63 7.88 24.27
C THR A 90 52.88 6.62 25.09
N VAL A 91 51.85 5.79 25.27
CA VAL A 91 51.98 4.46 25.86
C VAL A 91 52.53 3.50 24.80
N THR A 92 53.49 2.68 25.21
CA THR A 92 54.22 1.73 24.34
C THR A 92 53.97 0.27 24.72
N ALA A 93 53.51 -0.03 25.93
CA ALA A 93 53.04 -1.35 26.33
C ALA A 93 51.95 -1.26 27.40
N ILE A 94 51.12 -2.30 27.49
CA ILE A 94 50.00 -2.43 28.42
C ILE A 94 49.98 -3.86 28.97
N SER A 95 49.70 -4.05 30.25
CA SER A 95 49.41 -5.38 30.82
C SER A 95 48.18 -5.31 31.72
N ALA A 96 47.33 -6.33 31.65
CA ALA A 96 46.09 -6.44 32.41
C ALA A 96 46.20 -7.69 33.30
N GLY A 97 46.14 -7.49 34.61
CA GLY A 97 46.22 -8.54 35.61
C GLY A 97 44.84 -9.07 36.02
N GLY A 98 44.71 -9.53 37.26
CA GLY A 98 43.41 -9.94 37.81
C GLY A 98 42.39 -8.80 37.77
N GLU A 99 42.66 -7.76 38.56
CA GLU A 99 41.79 -6.59 38.75
C GLU A 99 42.58 -5.27 38.72
N HIS A 100 43.80 -5.28 38.18
CA HIS A 100 44.64 -4.10 38.04
C HIS A 100 45.34 -4.08 36.68
N ALA A 101 45.79 -2.90 36.28
CA ALA A 101 46.37 -2.65 34.97
C ALA A 101 47.68 -1.89 35.09
N LEU A 102 48.58 -2.14 34.14
CA LEU A 102 49.86 -1.47 33.97
C LEU A 102 49.95 -0.85 32.58
N ALA A 103 50.54 0.35 32.50
CA ALA A 103 50.93 0.99 31.25
C ALA A 103 52.39 1.45 31.33
N LEU A 104 53.14 1.17 30.26
CA LEU A 104 54.50 1.66 30.07
C LEU A 104 54.50 2.76 29.02
N THR A 105 55.04 3.92 29.36
CA THR A 105 55.16 5.06 28.45
C THR A 105 56.50 5.07 27.72
N SER A 106 56.55 5.74 26.57
CA SER A 106 57.75 5.82 25.71
C SER A 106 58.99 6.41 26.37
N ASP A 107 58.84 7.14 27.48
CA ASP A 107 59.94 7.65 28.31
C ASP A 107 60.38 6.67 29.41
N GLY A 108 59.87 5.42 29.37
CA GLY A 108 60.26 4.33 30.27
C GLY A 108 59.56 4.34 31.62
N ARG A 109 58.47 5.10 31.80
CA ARG A 109 57.73 5.19 33.08
C ARG A 109 56.52 4.26 33.12
N VAL A 110 56.31 3.65 34.28
CA VAL A 110 55.17 2.77 34.58
C VAL A 110 54.07 3.56 35.28
N THR A 111 52.82 3.32 34.89
CA THR A 111 51.62 3.75 35.61
C THR A 111 50.76 2.52 35.88
N ALA A 112 50.31 2.37 37.12
CA ALA A 112 49.44 1.29 37.55
C ALA A 112 48.11 1.85 38.08
N TRP A 113 47.01 1.11 37.92
CA TRP A 113 45.69 1.48 38.44
C TRP A 113 44.77 0.25 38.56
N GLY A 114 43.65 0.38 39.28
CA GLY A 114 42.70 -0.71 39.56
C GLY A 114 42.75 -1.12 41.04
N ASN A 115 42.54 -2.41 41.32
CA ASN A 115 42.63 -2.96 42.68
C ASN A 115 44.04 -2.81 43.24
N ASP A 116 44.14 -2.40 44.51
CA ASP A 116 45.40 -2.15 45.21
C ASP A 116 45.45 -2.75 46.63
N ASP A 117 44.56 -3.70 46.95
CA ASP A 117 44.46 -4.29 48.30
C ASP A 117 45.76 -4.95 48.81
N ARG A 118 46.71 -5.25 47.91
CA ARG A 118 48.03 -5.83 48.21
C ARG A 118 49.18 -4.92 47.79
N GLY A 119 48.90 -3.67 47.41
CA GLY A 119 49.90 -2.71 46.91
C GLY A 119 50.37 -2.99 45.47
N GLN A 120 49.60 -3.76 44.68
CA GLN A 120 49.97 -4.12 43.29
C GLN A 120 49.99 -2.93 42.33
N THR A 121 49.42 -1.78 42.71
CA THR A 121 49.51 -0.52 41.95
C THR A 121 50.52 0.48 42.53
N ASP A 122 51.13 0.18 43.68
CA ASP A 122 52.17 0.99 44.31
C ASP A 122 53.52 0.87 43.57
N VAL A 123 53.63 1.56 42.43
CA VAL A 123 54.84 1.53 41.59
C VAL A 123 56.08 1.89 42.42
N PRO A 124 57.08 0.99 42.56
CA PRO A 124 58.18 1.19 43.50
C PRO A 124 59.06 2.40 43.18
N ALA A 125 59.43 3.16 44.21
CA ALA A 125 60.36 4.28 44.08
C ALA A 125 61.73 3.85 43.52
N SER A 126 62.11 2.58 43.66
CA SER A 126 63.34 1.99 43.11
C SER A 126 63.39 1.95 41.58
N LEU A 127 62.26 2.18 40.90
CA LEU A 127 62.17 2.36 39.44
C LEU A 127 62.38 3.83 39.03
N THR A 128 62.37 4.77 39.96
CA THR A 128 62.60 6.19 39.66
C THR A 128 63.99 6.39 39.06
N GLY A 129 64.05 7.04 37.90
CA GLY A 129 65.29 7.29 37.17
C GLY A 129 65.83 6.08 36.38
N LYS A 130 65.15 4.93 36.42
CA LYS A 130 65.44 3.78 35.56
C LYS A 130 64.55 3.82 34.32
N THR A 131 65.04 3.21 33.24
CA THR A 131 64.23 3.01 32.02
C THR A 131 63.62 1.62 32.08
N VAL A 132 62.30 1.53 32.23
CA VAL A 132 61.57 0.26 32.14
C VAL A 132 61.33 -0.09 30.67
N THR A 133 61.58 -1.34 30.30
CA THR A 133 61.44 -1.86 28.92
C THR A 133 60.32 -2.88 28.78
N ALA A 134 59.90 -3.51 29.87
CA ALA A 134 58.78 -4.46 29.89
C ALA A 134 58.07 -4.42 31.25
N ILE A 135 56.76 -4.72 31.23
CA ILE A 135 55.87 -4.76 32.40
C ILE A 135 54.97 -5.99 32.29
N ASP A 136 54.66 -6.65 33.38
CA ASP A 136 53.61 -7.67 33.38
C ASP A 136 52.83 -7.69 34.69
N ALA A 137 51.54 -7.98 34.59
CA ALA A 137 50.59 -7.95 35.70
C ALA A 137 50.04 -9.35 35.93
N GLY A 138 50.24 -9.87 37.14
CA GLY A 138 49.65 -11.14 37.59
C GLY A 138 48.27 -10.91 38.21
N VAL A 139 47.80 -11.87 38.99
CA VAL A 139 46.49 -11.71 39.69
C VAL A 139 46.58 -10.63 40.76
N GLY A 140 47.57 -10.72 41.66
CA GLY A 140 47.75 -9.81 42.78
C GLY A 140 49.11 -9.11 42.86
N HIS A 141 49.97 -9.23 41.85
CA HIS A 141 51.30 -8.63 41.85
C HIS A 141 51.68 -8.12 40.45
N SER A 142 52.73 -7.30 40.41
CA SER A 142 53.24 -6.64 39.21
C SER A 142 54.74 -6.83 39.06
N LEU A 143 55.20 -6.91 37.81
CA LEU A 143 56.60 -7.05 37.42
C LEU A 143 57.01 -5.92 36.48
N ALA A 144 58.25 -5.46 36.62
CA ALA A 144 58.90 -4.55 35.69
C ALA A 144 60.32 -5.02 35.36
N LEU A 145 60.68 -4.98 34.09
CA LEU A 145 62.02 -5.24 33.58
C LEU A 145 62.64 -3.94 33.12
N THR A 146 63.83 -3.63 33.62
CA THR A 146 64.59 -2.43 33.28
C THR A 146 65.59 -2.69 32.17
N SER A 147 66.02 -1.63 31.47
CA SER A 147 66.90 -1.71 30.31
C SER A 147 68.28 -2.31 30.59
N ASP A 148 68.70 -2.36 31.86
CA ASP A 148 69.92 -3.04 32.32
C ASP A 148 69.70 -4.54 32.63
N GLY A 149 68.52 -5.08 32.32
CA GLY A 149 68.18 -6.49 32.48
C GLY A 149 67.75 -6.89 33.90
N ARG A 150 67.40 -5.94 34.78
CA ARG A 150 66.97 -6.22 36.16
C ARG A 150 65.45 -6.25 36.31
N VAL A 151 64.97 -7.20 37.11
CA VAL A 151 63.55 -7.36 37.47
C VAL A 151 63.26 -6.66 38.79
N THR A 152 62.13 -5.97 38.85
CA THR A 152 61.51 -5.46 40.08
C THR A 152 60.09 -6.02 40.16
N ALA A 153 59.71 -6.53 41.33
CA ALA A 153 58.39 -7.10 41.59
C ALA A 153 57.77 -6.42 42.82
N TRP A 154 56.45 -6.23 42.83
CA TRP A 154 55.71 -5.62 43.94
C TRP A 154 54.24 -6.08 43.94
N GLY A 155 53.53 -5.88 45.05
CA GLY A 155 52.18 -6.39 45.27
C GLY A 155 52.15 -7.57 46.24
N ASP A 156 51.25 -8.53 46.01
CA ASP A 156 51.08 -9.71 46.88
C ASP A 156 52.31 -10.62 46.91
N ASP A 157 52.82 -10.89 48.11
CA ASP A 157 53.98 -11.74 48.36
C ASP A 157 53.69 -12.90 49.32
N SER A 158 52.41 -13.27 49.53
CA SER A 158 52.03 -14.35 50.46
C SER A 158 52.79 -15.66 50.23
N ASP A 159 53.19 -15.92 48.98
CA ASP A 159 53.88 -17.13 48.54
C ASP A 159 55.24 -16.83 47.90
N GLY A 160 55.78 -15.62 48.11
CA GLY A 160 57.09 -15.21 47.61
C GLY A 160 57.12 -14.82 46.12
N ALA A 161 55.99 -14.51 45.50
CA ALA A 161 55.90 -14.13 44.08
C ALA A 161 56.71 -12.87 43.73
N THR A 162 56.91 -11.96 44.69
CA THR A 162 57.68 -10.73 44.51
C THR A 162 59.13 -10.85 44.99
N ALA A 163 59.49 -11.96 45.64
CA ALA A 163 60.83 -12.25 46.13
C ALA A 163 61.79 -12.63 44.97
N VAL A 164 62.23 -11.64 44.19
CA VAL A 164 63.12 -11.82 43.03
C VAL A 164 64.37 -12.65 43.42
N PRO A 165 64.60 -13.83 42.80
CA PRO A 165 65.66 -14.74 43.22
C PRO A 165 67.07 -14.18 43.06
N ALA A 166 67.93 -14.42 44.05
CA ALA A 166 69.36 -14.08 43.99
C ALA A 166 70.10 -14.79 42.84
N SER A 167 69.57 -15.91 42.32
CA SER A 167 70.10 -16.64 41.17
C SER A 167 69.98 -15.88 39.84
N LEU A 168 69.22 -14.78 39.80
CA LEU A 168 69.16 -13.84 38.69
C LEU A 168 70.24 -12.75 38.79
N ALA A 169 70.90 -12.60 39.94
CA ALA A 169 71.96 -11.60 40.09
C ALA A 169 73.10 -11.87 39.10
N GLY A 170 73.48 -10.84 38.34
CA GLY A 170 74.52 -10.93 37.30
C GLY A 170 74.07 -11.56 35.99
N LYS A 171 72.81 -11.99 35.86
CA LYS A 171 72.21 -12.42 34.58
C LYS A 171 71.47 -11.27 33.93
N THR A 172 71.38 -11.28 32.60
CA THR A 172 70.53 -10.35 31.86
C THR A 172 69.17 -10.99 31.60
N VAL A 173 68.12 -10.46 32.20
CA VAL A 173 66.73 -10.89 31.93
C VAL A 173 66.23 -10.20 30.67
N THR A 174 65.55 -10.96 29.81
CA THR A 174 65.01 -10.51 28.51
C THR A 174 63.49 -10.57 28.44
N ALA A 175 62.83 -11.38 29.26
CA ALA A 175 61.37 -11.39 29.40
C ALA A 175 60.95 -11.74 30.83
N ILE A 176 59.77 -11.30 31.22
CA ILE A 176 59.13 -11.52 32.51
C ILE A 176 57.70 -12.00 32.27
N ALA A 177 57.17 -12.84 33.15
CA ALA A 177 55.75 -13.19 33.14
C ALA A 177 55.22 -13.40 34.57
N ALA A 178 54.05 -12.84 34.87
CA ALA A 178 53.40 -12.88 36.17
C ALA A 178 52.15 -13.76 36.15
N GLY A 179 52.07 -14.75 37.04
CA GLY A 179 50.90 -15.63 37.21
C GLY A 179 50.03 -15.22 38.41
N THR A 180 49.33 -16.19 39.01
CA THR A 180 48.53 -15.93 40.22
C THR A 180 49.38 -15.52 41.42
N GLN A 181 50.31 -16.39 41.80
CA GLN A 181 51.20 -16.22 42.97
C GLN A 181 52.62 -16.72 42.66
N TYR A 182 52.99 -16.75 41.38
CA TYR A 182 54.33 -17.12 40.94
C TYR A 182 54.75 -16.20 39.79
N SER A 183 56.06 -16.16 39.56
CA SER A 183 56.69 -15.32 38.56
C SER A 183 57.73 -16.11 37.77
N LEU A 184 57.89 -15.72 36.51
CA LEU A 184 58.87 -16.28 35.58
C LEU A 184 59.78 -15.18 35.05
N ALA A 185 61.06 -15.51 34.86
CA ALA A 185 62.03 -14.69 34.16
C ALA A 185 62.78 -15.52 33.12
N LEU A 186 62.87 -15.01 31.90
CA LEU A 186 63.70 -15.56 30.84
C LEU A 186 65.00 -14.76 30.76
N THR A 187 66.13 -15.46 30.78
CA THR A 187 67.46 -14.85 30.68
C THR A 187 67.98 -14.89 29.24
N SER A 188 68.93 -14.01 28.91
CA SER A 188 69.46 -13.86 27.54
C SER A 188 70.14 -15.11 26.97
N ASP A 189 70.51 -16.07 27.83
CA ASP A 189 71.03 -17.39 27.45
C ASP A 189 69.91 -18.43 27.19
N GLY A 190 68.65 -17.99 27.22
CA GLY A 190 67.48 -18.83 26.91
C GLY A 190 67.01 -19.70 28.08
N ARG A 191 67.37 -19.38 29.32
CA ARG A 191 66.98 -20.15 30.52
C ARG A 191 65.88 -19.46 31.32
N ILE A 192 64.97 -20.27 31.86
CA ILE A 192 63.86 -19.84 32.72
C ILE A 192 64.28 -19.94 34.19
N THR A 193 63.98 -18.90 34.96
CA THR A 193 63.93 -18.96 36.44
C THR A 193 62.48 -18.74 36.85
N ALA A 194 61.95 -19.61 37.69
CA ALA A 194 60.59 -19.52 38.21
C ALA A 194 60.63 -19.50 39.74
N TRP A 195 59.75 -18.72 40.37
CA TRP A 195 59.68 -18.59 41.83
C TRP A 195 58.27 -18.19 42.29
N GLY A 196 58.00 -18.37 43.59
CA GLY A 196 56.69 -18.16 44.19
C GLY A 196 56.00 -19.48 44.53
N TRP A 197 54.67 -19.50 44.47
CA TRP A 197 53.84 -20.65 44.80
C TRP A 197 54.01 -21.82 43.82
N ASP A 198 54.07 -23.05 44.34
CA ASP A 198 54.38 -24.28 43.55
C ASP A 198 53.47 -25.49 43.82
N ALA A 199 52.27 -25.32 44.39
CA ALA A 199 51.43 -26.49 44.72
C ALA A 199 51.09 -27.36 43.49
N TRP A 200 51.08 -26.78 42.29
CA TRP A 200 50.84 -27.46 41.02
C TRP A 200 52.10 -27.67 40.18
N GLY A 201 53.29 -27.40 40.71
CA GLY A 201 54.54 -27.49 39.97
C GLY A 201 54.76 -26.35 38.96
N THR A 202 54.09 -25.20 39.11
CA THR A 202 54.21 -23.99 38.25
C THR A 202 55.61 -23.39 38.22
N THR A 203 56.39 -23.57 39.27
CA THR A 203 57.79 -23.13 39.37
C THR A 203 58.80 -24.25 39.08
N THR A 204 58.32 -25.48 38.93
CA THR A 204 59.16 -26.63 38.54
C THR A 204 59.39 -26.64 37.03
N VAL A 205 60.43 -25.92 36.58
CA VAL A 205 60.80 -25.83 35.15
C VAL A 205 61.10 -27.22 34.57
N PRO A 206 60.42 -27.65 33.48
CA PRO A 206 60.56 -29.01 32.94
C PRO A 206 61.97 -29.37 32.46
N ALA A 207 62.42 -30.58 32.80
CA ALA A 207 63.68 -31.14 32.29
C ALA A 207 63.72 -31.30 30.75
N SER A 208 62.54 -31.36 30.10
CA SER A 208 62.43 -31.39 28.64
C SER A 208 62.89 -30.10 27.94
N LEU A 209 63.05 -29.01 28.69
CA LEU A 209 63.66 -27.76 28.23
C LEU A 209 65.20 -27.76 28.36
N ALA A 210 65.79 -28.75 29.03
CA ALA A 210 67.24 -28.85 29.14
C ALA A 210 67.89 -28.98 27.76
N GLY A 211 68.86 -28.12 27.46
CA GLY A 211 69.55 -28.06 26.16
C GLY A 211 68.76 -27.37 25.04
N LYS A 212 67.52 -26.91 25.29
CA LYS A 212 66.76 -26.08 24.36
C LYS A 212 66.98 -24.60 24.68
N THR A 213 66.90 -23.75 23.65
CA THR A 213 66.86 -22.30 23.84
C THR A 213 65.41 -21.86 23.93
N VAL A 214 64.98 -21.40 25.11
CA VAL A 214 63.67 -20.76 25.26
C VAL A 214 63.78 -19.34 24.76
N VAL A 215 62.79 -18.92 23.97
CA VAL A 215 62.75 -17.58 23.41
C VAL A 215 61.58 -16.78 24.01
N ALA A 216 60.55 -17.46 24.53
CA ALA A 216 59.35 -16.81 25.04
C ALA A 216 58.73 -17.58 26.22
N ILE A 217 58.11 -16.86 27.16
CA ILE A 217 57.44 -17.41 28.35
C ILE A 217 56.07 -16.76 28.54
N SER A 218 55.10 -17.52 29.03
CA SER A 218 53.79 -17.01 29.46
C SER A 218 53.42 -17.69 30.77
N ALA A 219 53.05 -16.89 31.77
CA ALA A 219 52.47 -17.36 33.01
C ALA A 219 50.94 -17.26 32.89
N GLY A 220 50.24 -18.35 33.17
CA GLY A 220 48.80 -18.35 33.45
C GLY A 220 48.57 -18.43 34.95
N ASP A 221 47.31 -18.55 35.38
CA ASP A 221 47.01 -18.57 36.82
C ASP A 221 47.56 -19.83 37.49
N PHE A 222 47.43 -20.99 36.84
CA PHE A 222 47.78 -22.29 37.41
C PHE A 222 48.77 -23.10 36.56
N HIS A 223 49.12 -22.64 35.37
CA HIS A 223 50.08 -23.30 34.48
C HIS A 223 50.95 -22.28 33.74
N ALA A 224 52.08 -22.73 33.22
CA ALA A 224 53.02 -21.91 32.48
C ALA A 224 53.34 -22.54 31.13
N LEU A 225 53.70 -21.68 30.18
CA LEU A 225 54.08 -22.04 28.81
C LEU A 225 55.45 -21.48 28.47
N ALA A 226 56.23 -22.24 27.72
CA ALA A 226 57.49 -21.82 27.12
C ALA A 226 57.48 -22.11 25.61
N LEU A 227 58.03 -21.18 24.83
CA LEU A 227 58.25 -21.34 23.40
C LEU A 227 59.75 -21.43 23.15
N THR A 228 60.18 -22.51 22.51
CA THR A 228 61.58 -22.74 22.15
C THR A 228 61.91 -22.14 20.78
N SER A 229 63.21 -21.91 20.52
CA SER A 229 63.68 -21.26 19.29
C SER A 229 63.34 -22.02 17.99
N ASP A 230 63.12 -23.33 18.09
CA ASP A 230 62.64 -24.21 17.01
C ASP A 230 61.12 -24.19 16.84
N GLY A 231 60.39 -23.42 17.64
CA GLY A 231 58.95 -23.22 17.53
C GLY A 231 58.09 -24.24 18.28
N GLN A 232 58.66 -25.02 19.21
CA GLN A 232 57.90 -25.95 20.04
C GLN A 232 57.34 -25.28 21.29
N VAL A 233 56.15 -25.71 21.71
CA VAL A 233 55.50 -25.27 22.95
C VAL A 233 55.69 -26.33 24.01
N VAL A 234 56.13 -25.92 25.20
CA VAL A 234 56.20 -26.76 26.40
C VAL A 234 55.29 -26.13 27.46
N ALA A 235 54.43 -26.94 28.07
CA ALA A 235 53.50 -26.53 29.11
C ALA A 235 53.73 -27.32 30.40
N TRP A 236 53.61 -26.68 31.56
CA TRP A 236 53.76 -27.31 32.88
C TRP A 236 52.89 -26.59 33.93
N GLY A 237 52.73 -27.18 35.13
CA GLY A 237 51.81 -26.68 36.17
C GLY A 237 50.57 -27.58 36.33
N ASP A 238 49.42 -26.97 36.66
CA ASP A 238 48.11 -27.63 36.74
C ASP A 238 47.62 -28.14 35.38
N ASP A 239 46.78 -29.18 35.39
CA ASP A 239 46.24 -29.83 34.19
C ASP A 239 44.82 -30.37 34.36
N GLU A 240 44.08 -29.88 35.35
CA GLU A 240 42.74 -30.39 35.64
C GLU A 240 41.81 -30.36 34.41
N TYR A 241 42.02 -29.39 33.52
CA TYR A 241 41.25 -29.21 32.28
C TYR A 241 42.05 -29.49 31.00
N GLY A 242 43.23 -30.11 31.13
CA GLY A 242 44.09 -30.42 29.99
C GLY A 242 44.82 -29.22 29.40
N GLN A 243 44.97 -28.12 30.15
CA GLN A 243 45.64 -26.90 29.70
C GLN A 243 47.13 -27.07 29.39
N ARG A 244 47.75 -28.19 29.79
CA ARG A 244 49.13 -28.55 29.39
C ARG A 244 49.20 -29.52 28.23
N ASN A 245 48.06 -30.09 27.80
CA ASN A 245 48.00 -31.04 26.70
C ASN A 245 48.19 -30.33 25.35
N VAL A 246 49.43 -29.92 25.06
CA VAL A 246 49.80 -29.23 23.83
C VAL A 246 49.30 -30.05 22.62
N PRO A 247 48.41 -29.49 21.79
CA PRO A 247 47.80 -30.25 20.70
C PRO A 247 48.81 -30.77 19.69
N SER A 248 48.63 -32.03 19.27
CA SER A 248 49.48 -32.66 18.25
C SER A 248 49.42 -31.96 16.88
N SER A 249 48.37 -31.16 16.63
CA SER A 249 48.26 -30.30 15.44
C SER A 249 49.32 -29.20 15.37
N LEU A 250 49.97 -28.87 16.50
CA LEU A 250 51.11 -27.94 16.55
C LEU A 250 52.45 -28.64 16.28
N ALA A 251 52.49 -29.97 16.25
CA ALA A 251 53.73 -30.70 15.98
C ALA A 251 54.24 -30.39 14.56
N GLY A 252 55.50 -29.97 14.46
CA GLY A 252 56.14 -29.58 13.20
C GLY A 252 55.69 -28.20 12.66
N GLN A 253 54.78 -27.50 13.33
CA GLN A 253 54.43 -26.12 13.00
C GLN A 253 55.39 -25.15 13.69
N LYS A 254 55.70 -24.03 13.03
CA LYS A 254 56.48 -22.96 13.67
C LYS A 254 55.56 -22.07 14.50
N VAL A 255 55.49 -22.30 15.80
CA VAL A 255 54.81 -21.39 16.73
C VAL A 255 55.63 -20.11 16.92
N THR A 256 54.94 -18.98 16.97
CA THR A 256 55.52 -17.63 17.05
C THR A 256 55.01 -16.82 18.24
N ALA A 257 53.87 -17.19 18.82
CA ALA A 257 53.43 -16.67 20.11
C ALA A 257 52.63 -17.74 20.87
N ILE A 258 52.66 -17.63 22.19
CA ILE A 258 51.87 -18.41 23.14
C ILE A 258 51.15 -17.44 24.08
N ALA A 259 50.10 -17.89 24.75
CA ALA A 259 49.46 -17.14 25.82
C ALA A 259 48.76 -18.13 26.74
N ALA A 260 48.96 -17.98 28.04
CA ALA A 260 48.35 -18.78 29.08
C ALA A 260 47.27 -17.94 29.79
N GLY A 261 46.06 -18.48 29.90
CA GLY A 261 44.99 -17.93 30.72
C GLY A 261 44.92 -18.65 32.07
N VAL A 262 43.70 -18.77 32.59
CA VAL A 262 43.51 -19.40 33.91
C VAL A 262 43.56 -20.92 33.81
N TRP A 263 42.77 -21.48 32.89
CA TRP A 263 42.70 -22.93 32.63
C TRP A 263 42.72 -23.28 31.14
N HIS A 264 43.19 -22.36 30.30
CA HIS A 264 43.33 -22.60 28.86
C HIS A 264 44.54 -21.88 28.29
N SER A 265 44.92 -22.28 27.10
CA SER A 265 46.16 -21.89 26.43
C SER A 265 45.92 -21.62 24.96
N LEU A 266 46.61 -20.62 24.42
CA LEU A 266 46.63 -20.29 23.00
C LEU A 266 48.05 -20.40 22.42
N ALA A 267 48.14 -20.79 21.16
CA ALA A 267 49.35 -20.72 20.34
C ALA A 267 49.02 -20.10 18.98
N LEU A 268 49.94 -19.26 18.48
CA LEU A 268 49.89 -18.62 17.17
C LEU A 268 51.03 -19.12 16.30
N THR A 269 50.72 -19.77 15.19
CA THR A 269 51.71 -20.23 14.20
C THR A 269 52.11 -19.13 13.23
N ALA A 270 53.26 -19.27 12.58
CA ALA A 270 53.85 -18.26 11.69
C ALA A 270 52.97 -17.89 10.47
N ASP A 271 52.11 -18.81 10.05
CA ASP A 271 51.10 -18.62 8.99
C ASP A 271 49.86 -17.82 9.47
N GLY A 272 49.76 -17.54 10.78
CA GLY A 272 48.69 -16.73 11.36
C GLY A 272 47.50 -17.53 11.87
N ARG A 273 47.64 -18.86 12.06
CA ARG A 273 46.59 -19.71 12.64
C ARG A 273 46.69 -19.74 14.17
N VAL A 274 45.53 -19.72 14.83
CA VAL A 274 45.43 -19.85 16.29
C VAL A 274 44.93 -21.25 16.63
N THR A 275 45.57 -21.86 17.63
CA THR A 275 45.11 -23.08 18.29
C THR A 275 44.87 -22.76 19.76
N ALA A 276 43.71 -23.16 20.29
CA ALA A 276 43.35 -22.99 21.69
C ALA A 276 43.02 -24.37 22.30
N TRP A 277 43.42 -24.61 23.56
CA TRP A 277 43.18 -25.87 24.28
C TRP A 277 43.08 -25.64 25.79
N GLY A 278 42.51 -26.60 26.53
CA GLY A 278 42.19 -26.48 27.95
C GLY A 278 40.67 -26.45 28.19
N ARG A 279 40.25 -25.72 29.22
CA ARG A 279 38.83 -25.53 29.61
C ARG A 279 38.02 -24.83 28.51
N ASP A 280 36.76 -25.26 28.30
CA ASP A 280 35.86 -24.73 27.24
C ASP A 280 34.42 -24.42 27.73
N ASP A 281 34.21 -24.19 29.03
CA ASP A 281 32.86 -24.00 29.59
C ASP A 281 32.14 -22.78 29.00
N PHE A 282 32.88 -21.78 28.53
CA PHE A 282 32.37 -20.55 27.93
C PHE A 282 32.77 -20.40 26.45
N GLY A 283 33.28 -21.47 25.82
CA GLY A 283 33.71 -21.46 24.42
C GLY A 283 35.11 -20.88 24.19
N GLU A 284 35.97 -20.90 25.21
CA GLU A 284 37.36 -20.40 25.19
C GLU A 284 38.20 -21.06 24.10
N THR A 285 38.02 -22.35 23.87
CA THR A 285 38.79 -23.11 22.89
C THR A 285 38.15 -23.10 21.50
N ARG A 286 36.92 -22.57 21.37
CA ARG A 286 36.17 -22.48 20.11
C ARG A 286 36.62 -21.30 19.27
N VAL A 287 37.79 -21.44 18.63
CA VAL A 287 38.35 -20.45 17.72
C VAL A 287 37.31 -20.04 16.66
N PRO A 288 36.92 -18.75 16.57
CA PRO A 288 35.86 -18.31 15.67
C PRO A 288 36.16 -18.60 14.20
N THR A 289 35.15 -19.10 13.48
CA THR A 289 35.25 -19.34 12.02
C THR A 289 35.48 -18.05 11.23
N SER A 290 35.17 -16.88 11.80
CA SER A 290 35.49 -15.58 11.21
C SER A 290 37.00 -15.34 11.07
N LEU A 291 37.84 -16.02 11.86
CA LEU A 291 39.30 -15.96 11.76
C LEU A 291 39.85 -16.85 10.64
N THR A 292 39.05 -17.75 10.08
CA THR A 292 39.47 -18.60 8.95
C THR A 292 39.89 -17.74 7.76
N GLY A 293 41.12 -17.95 7.27
CA GLY A 293 41.69 -17.17 6.17
C GLY A 293 42.16 -15.76 6.55
N GLN A 294 41.98 -15.35 7.81
CA GLN A 294 42.62 -14.15 8.34
C GLN A 294 44.02 -14.48 8.86
N ARG A 295 44.92 -13.50 8.76
CA ARG A 295 46.26 -13.61 9.36
C ARG A 295 46.24 -13.00 10.76
N VAL A 296 46.16 -13.84 11.78
CA VAL A 296 46.33 -13.40 13.18
C VAL A 296 47.79 -12.99 13.41
N THR A 297 47.99 -11.94 14.20
CA THR A 297 49.29 -11.31 14.43
C THR A 297 49.65 -11.18 15.90
N ALA A 298 48.68 -11.29 16.80
CA ALA A 298 48.90 -11.34 18.24
C ALA A 298 47.73 -12.08 18.92
N VAL A 299 48.02 -12.69 20.06
CA VAL A 299 47.06 -13.38 20.93
C VAL A 299 47.22 -12.88 22.36
N ALA A 300 46.11 -12.75 23.07
CA ALA A 300 46.06 -12.52 24.51
C ALA A 300 44.87 -13.28 25.10
N VAL A 301 45.03 -13.69 26.35
CA VAL A 301 44.13 -14.62 27.02
C VAL A 301 43.80 -14.06 28.40
N GLY A 302 42.50 -14.01 28.73
CA GLY A 302 42.01 -13.60 30.05
C GLY A 302 41.43 -14.78 30.83
N PHE A 303 40.50 -14.53 31.74
CA PHE A 303 39.96 -15.57 32.64
C PHE A 303 39.33 -16.76 31.91
N SER A 304 38.29 -16.48 31.13
CA SER A 304 37.54 -17.45 30.33
C SER A 304 37.29 -16.91 28.92
N TRP A 305 38.18 -16.07 28.41
CA TRP A 305 37.99 -15.37 27.15
C TRP A 305 39.33 -15.05 26.50
N ASN A 306 39.26 -14.72 25.22
CA ASN A 306 40.43 -14.47 24.40
C ASN A 306 40.23 -13.21 23.57
N VAL A 307 41.34 -12.55 23.25
CA VAL A 307 41.37 -11.44 22.30
C VAL A 307 42.58 -11.58 21.38
N VAL A 308 42.36 -11.34 20.10
CA VAL A 308 43.41 -11.45 19.07
C VAL A 308 43.41 -10.25 18.15
N LEU A 309 44.57 -10.01 17.56
CA LEU A 309 44.75 -9.01 16.51
C LEU A 309 44.90 -9.68 15.15
N THR A 310 44.07 -9.31 14.18
CA THR A 310 44.22 -9.74 12.79
C THR A 310 44.68 -8.60 11.90
N ARG A 311 45.48 -8.91 10.87
CA ARG A 311 45.77 -7.93 9.82
C ARG A 311 44.46 -7.59 9.10
N ALA A 312 44.10 -6.31 9.05
CA ALA A 312 42.92 -5.91 8.30
C ALA A 312 43.16 -5.99 6.79
N ASN A 313 42.11 -6.33 6.05
CA ASN A 313 42.07 -6.31 4.59
C ASN A 313 40.99 -5.35 4.12
N ALA A 314 41.33 -4.55 3.11
CA ALA A 314 40.42 -3.57 2.54
C ALA A 314 39.16 -4.25 1.99
N PRO A 315 38.02 -3.53 1.94
CA PRO A 315 36.80 -4.09 1.41
C PRO A 315 36.98 -4.51 -0.06
N VAL A 316 36.39 -5.62 -0.47
CA VAL A 316 36.35 -6.05 -1.88
C VAL A 316 34.89 -6.30 -2.25
N VAL A 317 34.38 -5.58 -3.26
CA VAL A 317 33.00 -5.75 -3.72
C VAL A 317 32.81 -7.17 -4.23
N THR A 318 31.86 -7.90 -3.66
CA THR A 318 31.47 -9.25 -4.07
C THR A 318 30.15 -9.25 -4.83
N SER A 319 29.34 -8.19 -4.72
CA SER A 319 28.12 -7.99 -5.50
C SER A 319 27.82 -6.50 -5.64
N SER A 320 27.52 -6.07 -6.87
CA SER A 320 27.04 -4.72 -7.17
C SER A 320 25.52 -4.74 -7.38
N PRO A 321 24.82 -3.61 -7.12
CA PRO A 321 23.40 -3.51 -7.38
C PRO A 321 23.09 -3.63 -8.88
N ALA A 322 21.93 -4.21 -9.20
CA ALA A 322 21.43 -4.30 -10.56
C ALA A 322 20.49 -3.13 -10.88
N SER A 323 20.58 -2.57 -12.09
CA SER A 323 19.63 -1.57 -12.58
C SER A 323 18.21 -2.12 -12.64
N ALA A 324 17.22 -1.25 -12.51
CA ALA A 324 15.82 -1.63 -12.47
C ALA A 324 14.93 -0.66 -13.25
N THR A 325 13.91 -1.22 -13.91
CA THR A 325 12.86 -0.46 -14.58
C THR A 325 11.56 -0.64 -13.81
N VAL A 326 10.99 0.44 -13.32
CA VAL A 326 9.76 0.42 -12.51
C VAL A 326 8.78 1.49 -12.94
N LYS A 327 7.52 1.32 -12.53
CA LYS A 327 6.52 2.39 -12.62
C LYS A 327 6.70 3.37 -11.45
N PRO A 328 6.32 4.66 -11.63
CA PRO A 328 6.26 5.61 -10.53
C PRO A 328 5.51 5.01 -9.32
N GLY A 329 6.02 5.21 -8.11
CA GLY A 329 5.35 4.74 -6.90
C GLY A 329 5.53 3.25 -6.56
N THR A 330 6.20 2.45 -7.41
CA THR A 330 6.51 1.05 -7.12
C THR A 330 7.85 0.93 -6.40
N ALA A 331 7.87 0.31 -5.22
CA ALA A 331 9.11 0.13 -4.46
C ALA A 331 10.13 -0.74 -5.21
N VAL A 332 11.40 -0.34 -5.18
CA VAL A 332 12.54 -1.09 -5.73
C VAL A 332 13.63 -1.24 -4.68
N SER A 333 14.30 -2.38 -4.66
CA SER A 333 15.38 -2.67 -3.72
C SER A 333 16.69 -2.96 -4.45
N PHE A 334 17.75 -2.27 -4.04
CA PHE A 334 19.11 -2.49 -4.48
C PHE A 334 19.89 -3.23 -3.40
N THR A 335 20.58 -4.30 -3.77
CA THR A 335 21.43 -5.07 -2.87
C THR A 335 22.89 -4.93 -3.29
N ALA A 336 23.78 -4.87 -2.31
CA ALA A 336 25.21 -4.83 -2.53
C ALA A 336 25.93 -5.63 -1.45
N ALA A 337 27.06 -6.23 -1.80
CA ALA A 337 27.89 -6.96 -0.86
C ALA A 337 29.38 -6.69 -1.09
N ALA A 338 30.13 -6.73 0.00
CA ALA A 338 31.58 -6.72 -0.01
C ALA A 338 32.12 -7.64 1.09
N SER A 339 33.26 -8.26 0.82
CA SER A 339 34.10 -8.92 1.83
C SER A 339 35.07 -7.90 2.44
N GLY A 340 35.73 -8.27 3.53
CA GLY A 340 36.70 -7.44 4.24
C GLY A 340 36.73 -7.77 5.73
N SER A 341 37.87 -7.56 6.37
CA SER A 341 38.07 -7.69 7.82
C SER A 341 38.76 -6.43 8.34
N PRO A 342 38.20 -5.72 9.32
CA PRO A 342 36.87 -5.96 9.90
C PRO A 342 35.77 -5.88 8.83
N ALA A 343 34.61 -6.48 9.15
CA ALA A 343 33.45 -6.44 8.27
C ALA A 343 33.14 -5.00 7.85
N PRO A 344 33.03 -4.71 6.54
CA PRO A 344 32.88 -3.34 6.09
C PRO A 344 31.49 -2.78 6.39
N THR A 345 31.44 -1.53 6.82
CA THR A 345 30.21 -0.73 6.85
C THR A 345 29.84 -0.32 5.43
N VAL A 346 28.56 -0.08 5.17
CA VAL A 346 28.06 0.39 3.87
C VAL A 346 27.40 1.75 4.03
N GLN A 347 27.58 2.62 3.03
CA GLN A 347 26.87 3.89 2.88
C GLN A 347 26.41 3.98 1.42
N TRP A 348 25.11 4.08 1.19
CA TRP A 348 24.57 4.26 -0.16
C TRP A 348 24.71 5.71 -0.63
N GLN A 349 24.99 5.86 -1.92
CA GLN A 349 25.09 7.13 -2.60
C GLN A 349 24.13 7.19 -3.79
N ARG A 350 23.58 8.38 -4.05
CA ARG A 350 22.72 8.69 -5.20
C ARG A 350 23.34 9.81 -6.04
N ALA A 351 23.21 9.72 -7.36
CA ALA A 351 23.50 10.80 -8.28
C ALA A 351 22.31 11.02 -9.23
N ALA A 352 22.06 12.28 -9.60
CA ALA A 352 21.21 12.59 -10.75
C ALA A 352 21.93 12.18 -12.06
N PRO A 353 21.21 12.02 -13.18
CA PRO A 353 21.83 11.77 -14.49
C PRO A 353 22.93 12.81 -14.78
N GLY A 354 24.18 12.35 -14.96
CA GLY A 354 25.34 13.22 -15.22
C GLY A 354 25.86 14.04 -14.02
N GLY A 355 25.31 13.84 -12.82
CA GLY A 355 25.71 14.54 -11.60
C GLY A 355 26.76 13.80 -10.75
N SER A 356 27.18 14.43 -9.66
CA SER A 356 28.05 13.82 -8.65
C SER A 356 27.26 12.98 -7.63
N PHE A 357 27.88 11.90 -7.14
CA PHE A 357 27.32 11.08 -6.07
C PHE A 357 27.35 11.78 -4.71
N ALA A 358 26.24 11.71 -3.99
CA ALA A 358 26.10 12.18 -2.62
C ALA A 358 25.50 11.09 -1.72
N ASP A 359 25.84 11.09 -0.43
CA ASP A 359 25.36 10.11 0.54
C ASP A 359 23.85 10.21 0.76
N VAL A 360 23.18 9.07 0.73
CA VAL A 360 21.78 8.95 1.13
C VAL A 360 21.73 8.79 2.64
N ARG A 361 21.17 9.80 3.33
CA ARG A 361 21.13 9.85 4.79
C ARG A 361 20.52 8.57 5.39
N GLY A 362 21.26 7.92 6.30
CA GLY A 362 20.80 6.74 7.04
C GLY A 362 20.78 5.43 6.24
N ALA A 363 21.14 5.46 4.95
CA ALA A 363 21.17 4.27 4.11
C ALA A 363 22.46 3.46 4.36
N THR A 364 22.50 2.75 5.48
CA THR A 364 23.67 1.98 5.95
C THR A 364 23.45 0.46 6.01
N SER A 365 22.40 -0.02 5.35
CA SER A 365 22.11 -1.45 5.18
C SER A 365 22.65 -1.97 3.86
N ARG A 366 22.93 -3.29 3.76
CA ARG A 366 23.31 -3.94 2.50
C ARG A 366 22.21 -3.92 1.44
N THR A 367 20.97 -3.64 1.86
CA THR A 367 19.83 -3.41 0.99
C THR A 367 19.34 -1.98 1.15
N TYR A 368 19.19 -1.28 0.04
CA TYR A 368 18.56 0.04 0.00
C TYR A 368 17.26 -0.04 -0.81
N THR A 369 16.15 0.34 -0.19
CA THR A 369 14.83 0.34 -0.79
C THR A 369 14.33 1.77 -0.92
N LEU A 370 13.78 2.11 -2.09
CA LEU A 370 13.10 3.37 -2.31
C LEU A 370 11.83 3.16 -3.12
N THR A 371 10.99 4.19 -3.14
CA THR A 371 9.81 4.29 -4.00
C THR A 371 10.05 5.42 -5.00
N PRO A 372 10.54 5.12 -6.22
CA PRO A 372 10.92 6.14 -7.19
C PRO A 372 9.73 6.95 -7.68
N THR A 373 9.98 8.24 -7.94
CA THR A 373 9.09 9.17 -8.63
C THR A 373 9.57 9.43 -10.04
N ARG A 374 8.81 10.12 -10.88
CA ARG A 374 9.29 10.54 -12.22
C ARG A 374 10.60 11.34 -12.17
N SER A 375 10.84 12.11 -11.10
CA SER A 375 12.10 12.86 -10.94
C SER A 375 13.33 11.98 -10.67
N ASP A 376 13.13 10.68 -10.42
CA ASP A 376 14.19 9.71 -10.23
C ASP A 376 14.57 8.97 -11.53
N ASP A 377 13.93 9.27 -12.66
CA ASP A 377 14.28 8.64 -13.93
C ASP A 377 15.75 8.93 -14.31
N GLY A 378 16.51 7.85 -14.56
CA GLY A 378 17.94 7.88 -14.82
C GLY A 378 18.81 8.10 -13.59
N ALA A 379 18.25 8.18 -12.37
CA ALA A 379 19.05 8.31 -11.16
C ALA A 379 19.94 7.07 -10.95
N LEU A 380 21.17 7.32 -10.50
CA LEU A 380 22.18 6.28 -10.27
C LEU A 380 22.37 6.04 -8.76
N PHE A 381 22.49 4.77 -8.38
CA PHE A 381 22.69 4.33 -7.01
C PHE A 381 23.90 3.42 -6.91
N ARG A 382 24.78 3.66 -5.94
CA ARG A 382 25.94 2.81 -5.65
C ARG A 382 26.16 2.68 -4.15
N ALA A 383 26.78 1.60 -3.73
CA ALA A 383 27.18 1.38 -2.34
C ALA A 383 28.68 1.64 -2.17
N VAL A 384 29.04 2.39 -1.13
CA VAL A 384 30.43 2.59 -0.70
C VAL A 384 30.65 1.78 0.56
N PHE A 385 31.53 0.77 0.46
CA PHE A 385 31.97 -0.05 1.57
C PHE A 385 33.24 0.51 2.19
N ARG A 386 33.31 0.57 3.52
CA ARG A 386 34.47 1.10 4.25
C ARG A 386 34.81 0.23 5.45
N ASN A 387 36.09 0.02 5.68
CA ASN A 387 36.63 -0.43 6.95
C ASN A 387 37.96 0.31 7.23
N LEU A 388 38.65 -0.09 8.30
CA LEU A 388 39.91 0.54 8.72
C LEU A 388 41.06 0.36 7.71
N ALA A 389 40.97 -0.60 6.79
CA ALA A 389 41.99 -0.88 5.77
C ALA A 389 41.72 -0.18 4.44
N GLY A 390 40.52 0.38 4.22
CA GLY A 390 40.22 1.15 3.02
C GLY A 390 38.75 1.21 2.65
N THR A 391 38.50 1.55 1.39
CA THR A 391 37.17 1.69 0.82
C THR A 391 37.06 0.95 -0.51
N ALA A 392 35.88 0.39 -0.80
CA ALA A 392 35.53 -0.10 -2.13
C ALA A 392 34.14 0.39 -2.53
N THR A 393 33.97 0.73 -3.79
CA THR A 393 32.70 1.28 -4.31
C THR A 393 32.15 0.32 -5.36
N THR A 394 30.85 0.03 -5.30
CA THR A 394 30.20 -0.81 -6.30
C THR A 394 30.11 -0.11 -7.66
N GLN A 395 29.83 -0.88 -8.70
CA GLN A 395 29.24 -0.28 -9.90
C GLN A 395 27.88 0.34 -9.55
N ALA A 396 27.49 1.35 -10.32
CA ALA A 396 26.22 2.04 -10.11
C ALA A 396 25.08 1.33 -10.86
N ALA A 397 23.93 1.22 -10.20
CA ALA A 397 22.68 0.79 -10.79
C ALA A 397 21.85 2.01 -11.18
N ALA A 398 21.18 1.95 -12.34
CA ALA A 398 20.24 2.98 -12.77
C ALA A 398 18.80 2.58 -12.40
N VAL A 399 18.00 3.58 -12.03
CA VAL A 399 16.54 3.47 -12.03
C VAL A 399 16.01 4.06 -13.33
N SER A 400 15.24 3.29 -14.09
CA SER A 400 14.41 3.80 -15.18
C SER A 400 12.96 3.83 -14.72
N VAL A 401 12.33 5.00 -14.76
CA VAL A 401 10.93 5.19 -14.37
C VAL A 401 10.10 5.33 -15.63
N VAL A 402 9.37 4.28 -15.99
CA VAL A 402 8.56 4.24 -17.20
C VAL A 402 7.11 4.50 -16.83
N SER A 403 6.52 5.53 -17.43
CA SER A 403 5.09 5.80 -17.30
C SER A 403 4.28 4.91 -18.23
N GLY A 404 3.19 4.34 -17.74
CA GLY A 404 2.20 3.66 -18.56
C GLY A 404 1.26 4.66 -19.24
N ALA A 405 0.95 4.44 -20.52
CA ALA A 405 0.02 5.31 -21.24
C ALA A 405 -1.42 5.20 -20.68
N PRO A 406 -2.22 6.28 -20.72
CA PRO A 406 -3.59 6.26 -20.26
C PRO A 406 -4.47 5.49 -21.25
N THR A 407 -5.58 4.97 -20.76
CA THR A 407 -6.61 4.27 -21.56
C THR A 407 -7.93 5.04 -21.50
N ALA A 408 -8.47 5.41 -22.65
CA ALA A 408 -9.82 5.94 -22.78
C ALA A 408 -10.84 4.79 -22.88
N LYS A 409 -12.04 4.95 -22.30
CA LYS A 409 -13.07 3.89 -22.28
C LYS A 409 -14.20 4.17 -23.26
N ASP A 410 -14.59 3.15 -24.02
CA ASP A 410 -15.81 3.23 -24.84
C ASP A 410 -17.05 3.35 -23.95
N LEU A 411 -18.03 4.11 -24.41
CA LEU A 411 -19.27 4.37 -23.67
C LEU A 411 -20.49 4.20 -24.57
N THR A 412 -21.59 3.76 -23.97
CA THR A 412 -22.91 3.74 -24.62
C THR A 412 -23.88 4.56 -23.78
N VAL A 413 -24.55 5.53 -24.39
CA VAL A 413 -25.48 6.44 -23.69
C VAL A 413 -26.84 6.44 -24.39
N ALA A 414 -27.90 6.18 -23.62
CA ALA A 414 -29.28 6.35 -24.09
C ALA A 414 -29.70 7.81 -23.92
N VAL A 415 -30.31 8.38 -24.96
CA VAL A 415 -30.67 9.79 -25.06
C VAL A 415 -32.18 9.88 -25.28
N ALA A 416 -32.85 10.70 -24.47
CA ALA A 416 -34.27 10.98 -24.67
C ALA A 416 -34.49 11.87 -25.90
N HIS A 417 -35.59 11.65 -26.60
CA HIS A 417 -35.96 12.44 -27.78
C HIS A 417 -35.96 13.95 -27.46
N ASP A 418 -35.35 14.76 -28.34
CA ASP A 418 -35.24 16.22 -28.23
C ASP A 418 -34.72 16.77 -26.89
N SER A 419 -34.03 15.95 -26.10
CA SER A 419 -33.63 16.30 -24.73
C SER A 419 -32.12 16.27 -24.55
N PRO A 420 -31.49 17.36 -24.07
CA PRO A 420 -30.08 17.36 -23.69
C PRO A 420 -29.78 16.27 -22.65
N THR A 421 -28.75 15.48 -22.90
CA THR A 421 -28.34 14.36 -22.05
C THR A 421 -26.89 14.53 -21.60
N PRO A 422 -26.61 14.52 -20.28
CA PRO A 422 -25.25 14.57 -19.76
C PRO A 422 -24.44 13.34 -20.16
N VAL A 423 -23.18 13.55 -20.56
CA VAL A 423 -22.22 12.49 -20.89
C VAL A 423 -20.95 12.72 -20.09
N THR A 424 -20.55 11.75 -19.27
CA THR A 424 -19.28 11.79 -18.54
C THR A 424 -18.28 10.84 -19.18
N LEU A 425 -17.22 11.38 -19.78
CA LEU A 425 -16.11 10.63 -20.36
C LEU A 425 -15.31 9.92 -19.27
N ALA A 426 -14.75 8.75 -19.58
CA ALA A 426 -14.05 7.92 -18.61
C ALA A 426 -12.70 7.44 -19.15
N GLY A 427 -11.65 7.67 -18.38
CA GLY A 427 -10.32 7.13 -18.65
C GLY A 427 -9.73 6.52 -17.38
N SER A 428 -8.67 5.74 -17.55
CA SER A 428 -7.84 5.25 -16.45
C SER A 428 -6.38 5.33 -16.85
N ASP A 429 -5.55 5.67 -15.88
CA ASP A 429 -4.10 5.70 -16.03
C ASP A 429 -3.46 4.65 -15.12
N PRO A 430 -2.52 3.82 -15.62
CA PRO A 430 -1.85 2.80 -14.81
C PRO A 430 -1.03 3.35 -13.63
N ASP A 431 -0.61 4.62 -13.71
CA ASP A 431 0.19 5.32 -12.70
C ASP A 431 -0.67 6.30 -11.87
N ALA A 432 -1.99 6.30 -12.10
CA ALA A 432 -2.98 7.16 -11.46
C ALA A 432 -2.74 8.67 -11.67
N ASP A 433 -2.09 9.04 -12.78
CA ASP A 433 -1.91 10.44 -13.15
C ASP A 433 -3.23 11.16 -13.44
N ALA A 434 -3.21 12.48 -13.29
CA ALA A 434 -4.36 13.33 -13.60
C ALA A 434 -4.65 13.31 -15.11
N LEU A 435 -5.90 13.05 -15.48
CA LEU A 435 -6.32 12.84 -16.86
C LEU A 435 -7.02 14.06 -17.45
N THR A 436 -6.61 14.43 -18.66
CA THR A 436 -7.28 15.41 -19.52
C THR A 436 -7.97 14.71 -20.69
N TYR A 437 -9.09 15.27 -21.16
CA TYR A 437 -9.98 14.63 -22.12
C TYR A 437 -10.20 15.53 -23.33
N THR A 438 -9.93 15.03 -24.53
CA THR A 438 -10.05 15.79 -25.78
C THR A 438 -10.98 15.08 -26.75
N VAL A 439 -12.01 15.80 -27.24
CA VAL A 439 -12.91 15.30 -28.29
C VAL A 439 -12.18 15.33 -29.63
N VAL A 440 -12.13 14.19 -30.32
CA VAL A 440 -11.43 14.02 -31.60
C VAL A 440 -12.38 14.20 -32.78
N SER A 441 -13.57 13.59 -32.72
CA SER A 441 -14.63 13.78 -33.72
C SER A 441 -15.94 14.17 -33.04
N ARG A 442 -16.73 15.02 -33.68
CA ARG A 442 -18.05 15.46 -33.19
C ARG A 442 -19.18 14.54 -33.70
N PRO A 443 -20.33 14.51 -33.00
CA PRO A 443 -21.52 13.80 -33.46
C PRO A 443 -22.09 14.39 -34.76
N ALA A 444 -22.78 13.57 -35.54
CA ALA A 444 -23.33 13.95 -36.84
C ALA A 444 -24.78 14.46 -36.78
N HIS A 445 -25.55 14.04 -35.76
CA HIS A 445 -26.98 14.29 -35.60
C HIS A 445 -27.32 14.95 -34.27
N GLY A 446 -26.36 15.71 -33.73
CA GLY A 446 -26.53 16.52 -32.53
C GLY A 446 -25.34 17.43 -32.28
N THR A 447 -25.34 18.09 -31.13
CA THR A 447 -24.25 19.00 -30.72
C THR A 447 -23.71 18.60 -29.35
N LEU A 448 -22.41 18.85 -29.13
CA LEU A 448 -21.76 18.70 -27.83
C LEU A 448 -21.43 20.07 -27.26
N SER A 449 -21.75 20.27 -25.99
CA SER A 449 -21.34 21.43 -25.17
C SER A 449 -20.63 20.97 -23.89
N GLY A 450 -19.87 21.86 -23.27
CA GLY A 450 -19.05 21.57 -22.08
C GLY A 450 -17.57 21.29 -22.40
N GLN A 451 -16.84 20.80 -21.42
CA GLN A 451 -15.43 20.40 -21.50
C GLN A 451 -15.24 19.03 -20.87
N GLY A 452 -14.32 18.22 -21.40
CA GLY A 452 -14.06 16.90 -20.84
C GLY A 452 -13.61 16.98 -19.37
N PRO A 453 -14.00 16.02 -18.51
CA PRO A 453 -14.78 14.82 -18.81
C PRO A 453 -16.30 15.04 -18.85
N ARG A 454 -16.84 16.23 -18.58
CA ARG A 454 -18.29 16.47 -18.44
C ARG A 454 -18.85 17.22 -19.64
N LEU A 455 -19.49 16.49 -20.54
CA LEU A 455 -20.14 17.02 -21.74
C LEU A 455 -21.66 16.92 -21.62
N THR A 456 -22.36 17.66 -22.48
CA THR A 456 -23.80 17.49 -22.71
C THR A 456 -24.03 17.32 -24.20
N TYR A 457 -24.70 16.22 -24.55
CA TYR A 457 -25.14 15.94 -25.92
C TYR A 457 -26.59 16.38 -26.09
N THR A 458 -26.85 17.21 -27.10
CA THR A 458 -28.21 17.60 -27.48
C THR A 458 -28.49 17.07 -28.88
N PRO A 459 -29.44 16.13 -29.06
CA PRO A 459 -29.80 15.64 -30.37
C PRO A 459 -30.39 16.77 -31.23
N ALA A 460 -30.24 16.66 -32.55
CA ALA A 460 -30.95 17.54 -33.48
C ALA A 460 -32.46 17.32 -33.33
N HIS A 461 -33.24 18.40 -33.44
CA HIS A 461 -34.69 18.35 -33.25
C HIS A 461 -35.34 17.33 -34.22
N GLY A 462 -36.12 16.41 -33.66
CA GLY A 462 -36.80 15.33 -34.39
C GLY A 462 -35.91 14.15 -34.78
N PHE A 463 -34.62 14.12 -34.39
CA PHE A 463 -33.74 13.00 -34.66
C PHE A 463 -34.00 11.84 -33.70
N SER A 464 -34.14 10.63 -34.26
CA SER A 464 -34.15 9.37 -33.53
C SER A 464 -33.25 8.37 -34.26
N GLY A 465 -32.49 7.56 -33.53
CA GLY A 465 -31.51 6.65 -34.13
C GLY A 465 -30.17 6.68 -33.41
N THR A 466 -29.12 6.22 -34.09
CA THR A 466 -27.77 6.16 -33.55
C THR A 466 -26.94 7.36 -33.98
N ASP A 467 -26.15 7.89 -33.05
CA ASP A 467 -25.11 8.88 -33.31
C ASP A 467 -23.84 8.48 -32.55
N ALA A 468 -22.70 9.10 -32.84
CA ALA A 468 -21.47 8.82 -32.12
C ALA A 468 -20.46 9.95 -32.22
N PHE A 469 -19.61 10.05 -31.21
CA PHE A 469 -18.44 10.91 -31.23
C PHE A 469 -17.24 10.16 -30.62
N THR A 470 -16.04 10.66 -30.85
CA THR A 470 -14.82 10.01 -30.35
C THR A 470 -13.97 10.96 -29.53
N TYR A 471 -13.18 10.40 -28.60
CA TYR A 471 -12.32 11.16 -27.71
C TYR A 471 -11.02 10.41 -27.39
N ARG A 472 -10.02 11.14 -26.89
CA ARG A 472 -8.78 10.62 -26.33
C ARG A 472 -8.55 11.17 -24.93
N VAL A 473 -7.73 10.47 -24.16
CA VAL A 473 -7.32 10.84 -22.82
C VAL A 473 -5.81 11.04 -22.78
N SER A 474 -5.32 12.06 -22.07
CA SER A 474 -3.89 12.32 -21.88
C SER A 474 -3.57 12.52 -20.40
N ASP A 475 -2.45 11.96 -19.96
CA ASP A 475 -1.83 12.11 -18.64
C ASP A 475 -0.84 13.31 -18.58
N GLY A 476 -0.76 14.10 -19.65
CA GLY A 476 0.20 15.20 -19.82
C GLY A 476 1.54 14.82 -20.48
N THR A 477 1.85 13.54 -20.60
CA THR A 477 3.09 13.01 -21.23
C THR A 477 2.81 12.13 -22.45
N SER A 478 1.71 11.39 -22.43
CA SER A 478 1.28 10.46 -23.45
C SER A 478 -0.22 10.62 -23.72
N THR A 479 -0.72 10.02 -24.80
CA THR A 479 -2.13 10.10 -25.20
C THR A 479 -2.64 8.71 -25.55
N SER A 480 -3.83 8.37 -25.06
CA SER A 480 -4.49 7.08 -25.29
C SER A 480 -4.82 6.86 -26.77
N SER A 481 -5.14 5.62 -27.13
CA SER A 481 -5.92 5.32 -28.33
C SER A 481 -7.29 6.02 -28.30
N VAL A 482 -7.94 6.14 -29.46
CA VAL A 482 -9.27 6.76 -29.57
C VAL A 482 -10.33 5.84 -28.97
N ALA A 483 -11.20 6.38 -28.12
CA ALA A 483 -12.41 5.72 -27.64
C ALA A 483 -13.66 6.32 -28.29
N ARG A 484 -14.70 5.50 -28.43
CA ARG A 484 -15.98 5.85 -29.05
C ARG A 484 -17.08 5.96 -28.00
N VAL A 485 -17.85 7.04 -28.06
CA VAL A 485 -19.12 7.19 -27.35
C VAL A 485 -20.25 6.94 -28.35
N ALA A 486 -20.97 5.84 -28.18
CA ALA A 486 -22.16 5.50 -28.95
C ALA A 486 -23.40 6.08 -28.28
N LEU A 487 -24.20 6.85 -29.04
CA LEU A 487 -25.40 7.52 -28.58
C LEU A 487 -26.62 6.87 -29.24
N THR A 488 -27.64 6.52 -28.45
CA THR A 488 -28.90 5.96 -28.97
C THR A 488 -30.05 6.88 -28.57
N VAL A 489 -30.58 7.64 -29.53
CA VAL A 489 -31.67 8.60 -29.33
C VAL A 489 -33.00 7.89 -29.52
N ALA A 490 -33.85 7.91 -28.48
CA ALA A 490 -35.15 7.26 -28.47
C ALA A 490 -36.13 7.88 -29.49
N ALA A 491 -37.05 7.06 -30.01
CA ALA A 491 -38.17 7.53 -30.82
C ALA A 491 -39.22 8.24 -29.94
N PRO A 492 -40.01 9.19 -30.49
CA PRO A 492 -41.05 9.88 -29.74
C PRO A 492 -42.17 8.91 -29.31
N THR A 493 -42.66 9.05 -28.07
CA THR A 493 -43.78 8.26 -27.53
C THR A 493 -45.07 9.10 -27.49
N CYS A 494 -46.18 8.67 -28.16
CA CYS A 494 -47.52 9.25 -27.93
C CYS A 494 -48.41 8.27 -27.15
N VAL A 495 -49.06 8.76 -26.07
CA VAL A 495 -50.25 8.14 -25.45
C VAL A 495 -51.43 9.14 -25.54
N PRO A 496 -52.53 8.82 -26.24
CA PRO A 496 -53.68 9.74 -26.36
C PRO A 496 -54.43 9.97 -25.04
N SER A 497 -54.85 11.21 -24.79
CA SER A 497 -55.63 11.59 -23.60
C SER A 497 -57.10 11.15 -23.73
N THR A 498 -57.73 10.70 -22.63
CA THR A 498 -59.15 10.29 -22.64
C THR A 498 -60.09 11.51 -22.72
N PRO A 499 -60.99 11.62 -23.72
CA PRO A 499 -61.93 12.73 -23.81
C PRO A 499 -62.84 12.85 -22.57
N LYS A 500 -63.09 14.08 -22.13
CA LYS A 500 -63.96 14.38 -20.98
C LYS A 500 -65.18 15.19 -21.44
N ARG A 501 -66.36 14.86 -20.93
CA ARG A 501 -67.58 15.65 -21.16
C ARG A 501 -67.55 16.90 -20.31
N ASP A 502 -67.78 18.06 -20.91
CA ASP A 502 -67.81 19.34 -20.21
C ASP A 502 -69.24 19.75 -19.83
N PHE A 503 -70.20 19.63 -20.75
CA PHE A 503 -71.60 19.96 -20.49
C PHE A 503 -72.56 19.03 -21.24
N ALA A 504 -73.83 19.04 -20.82
CA ALA A 504 -74.95 18.50 -21.58
C ALA A 504 -76.26 19.24 -21.25
N VAL A 505 -77.05 19.58 -22.26
CA VAL A 505 -78.38 20.21 -22.12
C VAL A 505 -79.43 19.44 -22.91
N SER A 506 -80.60 19.22 -22.32
CA SER A 506 -81.67 18.42 -22.93
C SER A 506 -83.01 19.14 -22.92
N ALA A 507 -83.80 18.97 -23.97
CA ALA A 507 -85.21 19.37 -24.03
C ALA A 507 -86.05 18.30 -24.72
N ASP A 508 -87.30 18.19 -24.29
CA ASP A 508 -88.34 17.41 -24.97
C ASP A 508 -89.59 18.26 -25.14
N ARG A 509 -90.08 18.38 -26.37
CA ARG A 509 -91.26 19.20 -26.71
C ARG A 509 -92.06 18.54 -27.82
N ARG A 510 -93.40 18.65 -27.72
CA ARG A 510 -94.25 18.48 -28.90
C ARG A 510 -94.00 19.67 -29.80
N ASP A 511 -93.50 19.38 -30.98
CA ASP A 511 -93.31 20.37 -32.02
C ASP A 511 -94.67 20.82 -32.57
N THR A 512 -94.91 22.13 -32.52
CA THR A 512 -96.11 22.78 -33.04
C THR A 512 -95.81 23.62 -34.29
N ASP A 513 -94.57 24.08 -34.44
CA ASP A 513 -94.10 25.03 -35.45
C ASP A 513 -93.09 24.45 -36.46
N GLY A 514 -92.75 23.16 -36.35
CA GLY A 514 -91.78 22.50 -37.22
C GLY A 514 -90.35 22.51 -36.67
N VAL A 515 -90.11 23.10 -35.49
CA VAL A 515 -88.76 23.41 -34.98
C VAL A 515 -88.67 23.19 -33.47
N VAL A 516 -87.75 22.33 -33.03
CA VAL A 516 -87.45 22.13 -31.61
C VAL A 516 -86.08 22.66 -31.24
N ARG A 517 -86.03 23.49 -30.19
CA ARG A 517 -84.81 24.16 -29.72
C ARG A 517 -84.34 23.58 -28.38
N SER A 518 -83.03 23.32 -28.26
CA SER A 518 -82.40 22.94 -27.00
C SER A 518 -82.42 24.09 -25.97
N PRO A 519 -82.16 23.81 -24.68
CA PRO A 519 -81.76 24.85 -23.74
C PRO A 519 -80.50 25.56 -24.23
N ALA A 520 -80.28 26.80 -23.77
CA ALA A 520 -79.07 27.52 -24.11
C ALA A 520 -77.85 26.90 -23.40
N PHE A 521 -76.71 26.83 -24.07
CA PHE A 521 -75.45 26.33 -23.53
C PHE A 521 -74.27 27.22 -23.93
N THR A 522 -73.19 27.10 -23.18
CA THR A 522 -71.89 27.73 -23.47
C THR A 522 -70.81 26.66 -23.44
N THR A 523 -69.94 26.62 -24.45
CA THR A 523 -68.78 25.70 -24.46
C THR A 523 -67.82 26.07 -23.34
N ALA A 524 -67.32 25.08 -22.60
CA ALA A 524 -66.46 25.34 -21.45
C ALA A 524 -65.03 25.66 -21.89
N ARG A 525 -64.56 25.09 -23.01
CA ARG A 525 -63.23 25.31 -23.62
C ARG A 525 -63.30 25.23 -25.14
N SER A 526 -62.19 25.52 -25.81
CA SER A 526 -62.03 25.28 -27.25
C SER A 526 -60.58 24.87 -27.55
N PRO A 527 -60.33 24.01 -28.54
CA PRO A 527 -61.34 23.39 -29.40
C PRO A 527 -62.13 22.29 -28.67
N GLU A 528 -63.41 22.12 -29.01
CA GLU A 528 -64.34 21.18 -28.35
C GLU A 528 -65.27 20.50 -29.37
N LEU A 529 -65.39 19.17 -29.30
CA LEU A 529 -66.35 18.44 -30.13
C LEU A 529 -67.74 18.52 -29.49
N LEU A 530 -68.72 18.98 -30.28
CA LEU A 530 -70.12 19.04 -29.89
C LEU A 530 -70.92 17.97 -30.61
N LEU A 531 -71.75 17.25 -29.86
CA LEU A 531 -72.69 16.26 -30.40
C LEU A 531 -74.12 16.64 -30.01
N ALA A 532 -75.03 16.61 -30.99
CA ALA A 532 -76.46 16.75 -30.81
C ALA A 532 -77.12 15.39 -31.07
N PHE A 533 -77.66 14.79 -30.01
CA PHE A 533 -78.42 13.55 -30.03
C PHE A 533 -79.90 13.89 -30.17
N VAL A 534 -80.52 13.47 -31.27
CA VAL A 534 -81.90 13.84 -31.64
C VAL A 534 -82.80 12.61 -31.70
N SER A 535 -83.82 12.68 -30.87
CA SER A 535 -85.07 11.95 -30.76
C SER A 535 -86.27 12.38 -31.60
N VAL A 536 -86.82 11.62 -32.55
CA VAL A 536 -88.11 12.02 -33.19
C VAL A 536 -89.15 10.91 -33.15
N ASN A 537 -90.35 11.20 -32.59
CA ASN A 537 -91.51 10.29 -32.56
C ASN A 537 -92.17 10.11 -33.93
N ARG A 538 -92.64 8.89 -34.23
CA ARG A 538 -93.51 8.68 -35.39
C ARG A 538 -94.86 9.36 -35.15
N PRO A 539 -95.28 10.31 -36.00
CA PRO A 539 -96.61 10.91 -35.89
C PRO A 539 -97.70 9.93 -36.34
N ALA A 540 -98.93 10.14 -35.88
CA ALA A 540 -100.09 9.30 -36.21
C ALA A 540 -100.42 9.23 -37.72
N HIS A 541 -99.91 10.18 -38.53
CA HIS A 541 -100.19 10.30 -39.96
C HIS A 541 -98.93 10.42 -40.84
N GLY A 542 -98.01 9.46 -40.75
CA GLY A 542 -96.95 9.24 -41.76
C GLY A 542 -95.51 9.39 -41.26
N SER A 543 -94.54 9.29 -42.19
CA SER A 543 -93.10 9.37 -41.92
C SER A 543 -92.64 10.81 -41.64
N GLN A 544 -91.69 10.98 -40.73
CA GLN A 544 -91.10 12.27 -40.37
C GLN A 544 -89.57 12.16 -40.26
N SER A 545 -88.86 13.23 -40.59
CA SER A 545 -87.41 13.28 -40.56
C SER A 545 -86.90 14.64 -40.10
N VAL A 546 -85.71 14.66 -39.51
CA VAL A 546 -84.95 15.90 -39.29
C VAL A 546 -84.40 16.37 -40.62
N THR A 547 -84.71 17.60 -41.00
CA THR A 547 -84.26 18.23 -42.24
C THR A 547 -82.98 19.03 -42.04
N ARG A 548 -82.82 19.63 -40.85
CA ARG A 548 -81.64 20.42 -40.51
C ARG A 548 -81.42 20.47 -39.00
N VAL A 549 -80.16 20.43 -38.60
CA VAL A 549 -79.71 20.82 -37.26
C VAL A 549 -78.82 22.04 -37.41
N SER A 550 -79.06 23.09 -36.63
CA SER A 550 -78.32 24.36 -36.71
C SER A 550 -78.18 25.03 -35.35
N GLY A 551 -77.16 25.86 -35.17
CA GLY A 551 -76.96 26.63 -33.93
C GLY A 551 -75.50 26.97 -33.67
N GLY A 552 -75.27 28.14 -33.05
CA GLY A 552 -73.95 28.55 -32.57
C GLY A 552 -72.94 29.02 -33.61
N GLY A 553 -73.39 29.31 -34.84
CA GLY A 553 -72.49 29.62 -35.95
C GLY A 553 -71.65 28.43 -36.42
N LEU A 554 -71.99 27.21 -35.97
CA LEU A 554 -71.26 26.00 -36.29
C LEU A 554 -71.91 25.23 -37.44
N THR A 555 -71.09 24.53 -38.21
CA THR A 555 -71.55 23.58 -39.22
C THR A 555 -71.87 22.25 -38.56
N TRP A 556 -73.18 21.94 -38.45
CA TRP A 556 -73.65 20.66 -37.94
C TRP A 556 -73.78 19.64 -39.06
N THR A 557 -73.15 18.49 -38.89
CA THR A 557 -73.12 17.41 -39.88
C THR A 557 -73.75 16.16 -39.30
N LEU A 558 -74.63 15.50 -40.06
CA LEU A 558 -75.23 14.24 -39.65
C LEU A 558 -74.14 13.16 -39.58
N VAL A 559 -73.93 12.61 -38.39
CA VAL A 559 -72.99 11.52 -38.16
C VAL A 559 -73.66 10.18 -38.44
N ARG A 560 -74.87 9.98 -37.89
CA ARG A 560 -75.60 8.73 -38.03
C ARG A 560 -77.09 8.91 -37.77
N ARG A 561 -77.92 8.19 -38.52
CA ARG A 561 -79.37 8.08 -38.33
C ARG A 561 -79.75 6.60 -38.18
N GLY A 562 -80.55 6.31 -37.16
CA GLY A 562 -81.26 5.05 -36.97
C GLY A 562 -82.77 5.29 -37.08
N THR A 563 -83.47 4.38 -37.77
CA THR A 563 -84.93 4.45 -37.95
C THR A 563 -85.58 3.18 -37.43
N SER A 564 -86.72 3.33 -36.78
CA SER A 564 -87.53 2.26 -36.21
C SER A 564 -89.01 2.60 -36.32
N ASP A 565 -89.88 1.65 -36.02
CA ASP A 565 -91.32 1.93 -35.96
C ASP A 565 -91.69 2.93 -34.87
N ALA A 566 -90.86 3.08 -33.82
CA ALA A 566 -91.00 4.12 -32.80
C ALA A 566 -90.72 5.54 -33.35
N GLY A 567 -89.98 5.66 -34.45
CA GLY A 567 -89.44 6.90 -35.02
C GLY A 567 -87.92 6.85 -35.26
N SER A 568 -87.25 8.00 -35.27
CA SER A 568 -85.81 8.10 -35.58
C SER A 568 -84.94 8.52 -34.38
N THR A 569 -83.69 8.04 -34.39
CA THR A 569 -82.59 8.55 -33.56
C THR A 569 -81.46 9.04 -34.45
N GLU A 570 -80.96 10.24 -34.20
CA GLU A 570 -79.90 10.86 -34.99
C GLU A 570 -78.79 11.40 -34.09
N VAL A 571 -77.56 11.36 -34.59
CA VAL A 571 -76.42 12.03 -33.98
C VAL A 571 -75.86 12.99 -35.00
N TRP A 572 -75.77 14.26 -34.63
CA TRP A 572 -75.15 15.32 -35.40
C TRP A 572 -73.90 15.79 -34.66
N GLN A 573 -72.87 16.19 -35.39
CA GLN A 573 -71.64 16.74 -34.81
C GLN A 573 -71.33 18.14 -35.33
N ALA A 574 -70.66 18.91 -34.51
CA ALA A 574 -69.98 20.14 -34.88
C ALA A 574 -68.67 20.25 -34.09
N TYR A 575 -67.65 20.92 -34.62
CA TYR A 575 -66.40 21.14 -33.91
C TYR A 575 -66.20 22.63 -33.66
N ALA A 576 -66.25 23.01 -32.39
CA ALA A 576 -66.09 24.40 -31.98
C ALA A 576 -64.60 24.68 -31.77
N THR A 577 -63.94 25.29 -32.75
CA THR A 577 -62.53 25.73 -32.63
C THR A 577 -62.37 26.95 -31.73
N THR A 578 -63.46 27.70 -31.54
CA THR A 578 -63.56 28.86 -30.64
C THR A 578 -64.78 28.73 -29.72
N ARG A 579 -64.78 29.48 -28.62
CA ARG A 579 -65.84 29.41 -27.61
C ARG A 579 -67.17 29.89 -28.17
N VAL A 580 -68.23 29.13 -27.95
CA VAL A 580 -69.61 29.47 -28.30
C VAL A 580 -70.39 29.79 -27.04
N GLU A 581 -71.00 30.98 -26.96
CA GLU A 581 -71.69 31.46 -25.76
C GLU A 581 -73.21 31.51 -25.92
N ARG A 582 -73.94 31.09 -24.88
CA ARG A 582 -75.41 31.17 -24.71
C ARG A 582 -76.23 30.74 -25.94
N THR A 583 -75.74 29.76 -26.68
CA THR A 583 -76.32 29.27 -27.94
C THR A 583 -77.35 28.19 -27.72
N ARG A 584 -78.31 28.03 -28.66
CA ARG A 584 -79.22 26.89 -28.74
C ARG A 584 -79.02 26.14 -30.05
N VAL A 585 -79.21 24.82 -30.02
CA VAL A 585 -79.36 24.01 -31.23
C VAL A 585 -80.83 23.93 -31.59
N SER A 586 -81.15 24.24 -32.84
CA SER A 586 -82.48 24.08 -33.44
C SER A 586 -82.49 22.84 -34.31
N VAL A 587 -83.55 22.04 -34.19
CA VAL A 587 -83.82 20.83 -34.95
C VAL A 587 -85.08 21.09 -35.77
N ASP A 588 -84.91 21.20 -37.07
CA ASP A 588 -86.01 21.45 -38.02
C ASP A 588 -86.55 20.11 -38.52
N LEU A 589 -87.88 19.97 -38.56
CA LEU A 589 -88.58 18.76 -38.97
C LEU A 589 -89.24 18.93 -40.34
N SER A 590 -89.47 17.81 -41.03
CA SER A 590 -90.16 17.82 -42.33
C SER A 590 -91.65 18.17 -42.24
N ARG A 591 -92.28 18.00 -41.07
CA ARG A 591 -93.68 18.37 -40.75
C ARG A 591 -93.82 18.66 -39.24
N PRO A 592 -94.75 19.54 -38.80
CA PRO A 592 -95.02 19.76 -37.37
C PRO A 592 -95.83 18.59 -36.75
N GLY A 593 -95.93 18.55 -35.43
CA GLY A 593 -96.87 17.69 -34.71
C GLY A 593 -96.28 16.45 -34.03
N ALA A 594 -94.96 16.31 -33.97
CA ALA A 594 -94.30 15.19 -33.29
C ALA A 594 -93.58 15.60 -32.02
N THR A 595 -93.38 14.64 -31.13
CA THR A 595 -92.55 14.82 -29.94
C THR A 595 -91.09 14.64 -30.33
N VAL A 596 -90.26 15.64 -30.01
CA VAL A 596 -88.82 15.61 -30.28
C VAL A 596 -88.04 15.83 -29.01
N GLY A 597 -87.11 14.91 -28.75
CA GLY A 597 -86.09 15.07 -27.73
C GLY A 597 -84.77 15.47 -28.35
N VAL A 598 -84.10 16.49 -27.82
CA VAL A 598 -82.75 16.88 -28.25
C VAL A 598 -81.84 17.00 -27.04
N THR A 599 -80.67 16.38 -27.10
CA THR A 599 -79.59 16.52 -26.11
C THR A 599 -78.32 16.98 -26.80
N VAL A 600 -77.78 18.12 -26.39
CA VAL A 600 -76.50 18.65 -26.90
C VAL A 600 -75.43 18.48 -25.83
N ALA A 601 -74.28 17.91 -26.19
CA ALA A 601 -73.16 17.67 -25.28
C ALA A 601 -71.81 18.08 -25.90
N GLY A 602 -70.90 18.60 -25.06
CA GLY A 602 -69.54 18.98 -25.45
C GLY A 602 -68.45 18.11 -24.82
N PHE A 603 -67.38 17.86 -25.59
CA PHE A 603 -66.28 16.96 -25.24
C PHE A 603 -64.91 17.61 -25.45
N ARG A 604 -64.18 17.84 -24.35
CA ARG A 604 -62.80 18.34 -24.36
C ARG A 604 -61.79 17.21 -24.50
N GLY A 605 -60.65 17.51 -25.13
CA GLY A 605 -59.61 16.52 -25.43
C GLY A 605 -60.06 15.47 -26.45
N ALA A 606 -61.17 15.74 -27.16
CA ALA A 606 -61.65 14.93 -28.26
C ALA A 606 -61.05 15.41 -29.58
N GLY A 607 -60.84 14.49 -30.51
CA GLY A 607 -60.52 14.83 -31.90
C GLY A 607 -61.69 15.54 -32.61
N PRO A 608 -61.44 16.10 -33.81
CA PRO A 608 -62.40 16.96 -34.51
C PRO A 608 -63.65 16.25 -35.04
N ALA A 609 -63.68 14.92 -35.03
CA ALA A 609 -64.79 14.15 -35.57
C ALA A 609 -64.97 12.81 -34.85
N VAL A 610 -66.21 12.33 -34.86
CA VAL A 610 -66.55 10.94 -34.55
C VAL A 610 -65.89 10.02 -35.58
N THR A 611 -65.24 8.96 -35.13
CA THR A 611 -64.47 8.05 -36.00
C THR A 611 -65.21 6.77 -36.34
N ARG A 612 -66.13 6.32 -35.48
CA ARG A 612 -66.92 5.09 -35.69
C ARG A 612 -68.32 5.26 -35.15
N THR A 613 -69.28 4.59 -35.81
CA THR A 613 -70.71 4.66 -35.47
C THR A 613 -71.35 3.29 -35.58
N GLY A 614 -72.47 3.08 -34.90
CA GLY A 614 -73.33 1.91 -35.05
C GLY A 614 -74.79 2.30 -34.86
N SER A 615 -75.72 1.63 -35.51
CA SER A 615 -77.16 1.82 -35.30
C SER A 615 -77.92 0.52 -35.47
N ARG A 616 -78.97 0.28 -34.67
CA ARG A 616 -79.82 -0.92 -34.75
C ARG A 616 -81.25 -0.59 -34.33
N SER A 617 -82.24 -1.25 -34.92
CA SER A 617 -83.66 -1.14 -34.57
C SER A 617 -84.34 -2.52 -34.59
N GLY A 618 -85.50 -2.66 -33.93
CA GLY A 618 -86.27 -3.91 -33.88
C GLY A 618 -87.55 -3.85 -33.04
N THR A 619 -88.23 -5.00 -32.90
CA THR A 619 -89.43 -5.20 -32.09
C THR A 619 -89.25 -6.39 -31.13
N GLY A 620 -89.93 -6.38 -29.98
CA GLY A 620 -90.14 -7.55 -29.10
C GLY A 620 -88.95 -8.15 -28.33
N SER A 621 -87.70 -7.76 -28.58
CA SER A 621 -86.50 -8.33 -27.92
C SER A 621 -85.54 -7.26 -27.37
N ALA A 622 -84.65 -7.66 -26.45
CA ALA A 622 -83.75 -6.77 -25.71
C ALA A 622 -82.84 -5.93 -26.65
N PRO A 623 -83.01 -4.60 -26.68
CA PRO A 623 -82.39 -3.76 -27.70
C PRO A 623 -80.90 -3.53 -27.44
N GLN A 624 -80.02 -3.69 -28.44
CA GLN A 624 -78.57 -3.48 -28.32
C GLN A 624 -77.92 -2.88 -29.56
N VAL A 625 -76.89 -2.05 -29.38
CA VAL A 625 -76.00 -1.52 -30.44
C VAL A 625 -74.53 -1.65 -30.04
N THR A 626 -73.67 -2.06 -30.98
CA THR A 626 -72.24 -2.30 -30.73
C THR A 626 -71.38 -1.35 -31.56
N VAL A 627 -70.34 -0.78 -30.94
CA VAL A 627 -69.30 0.03 -31.58
C VAL A 627 -67.94 -0.46 -31.11
N ARG A 628 -67.04 -0.73 -32.05
CA ARG A 628 -65.65 -1.17 -31.77
C ARG A 628 -64.72 0.05 -31.83
N PRO A 629 -64.10 0.54 -30.75
CA PRO A 629 -63.23 1.73 -30.80
C PRO A 629 -61.94 1.50 -31.57
N ARG A 630 -61.39 2.56 -32.18
CA ARG A 630 -60.17 2.51 -33.01
C ARG A 630 -58.88 2.70 -32.18
N SER A 631 -58.93 3.45 -31.08
CA SER A 631 -57.76 3.72 -30.23
C SER A 631 -58.02 3.43 -28.75
N SER A 632 -56.95 3.10 -28.03
CA SER A 632 -56.95 3.08 -26.58
C SER A 632 -57.15 4.51 -26.06
N GLY A 633 -58.19 4.73 -25.25
CA GLY A 633 -58.51 6.03 -24.65
C GLY A 633 -59.76 6.71 -25.20
N SER A 634 -60.36 6.21 -26.28
CA SER A 634 -61.66 6.69 -26.80
C SER A 634 -62.82 6.45 -25.83
N VAL A 635 -63.91 7.20 -25.97
CA VAL A 635 -65.16 6.99 -25.23
C VAL A 635 -66.34 6.77 -26.18
N VAL A 636 -67.25 5.86 -25.84
CA VAL A 636 -68.45 5.56 -26.66
C VAL A 636 -69.70 6.16 -26.02
N TRP A 637 -70.51 6.82 -26.84
CA TRP A 637 -71.78 7.43 -26.47
C TRP A 637 -72.91 6.87 -27.33
N ALA A 638 -74.08 6.64 -26.75
CA ALA A 638 -75.24 6.16 -27.49
C ALA A 638 -76.51 6.92 -27.14
N VAL A 639 -77.40 7.07 -28.12
CA VAL A 639 -78.76 7.58 -28.00
C VAL A 639 -79.74 6.48 -28.37
N GLY A 640 -80.80 6.34 -27.59
CA GLY A 640 -81.78 5.29 -27.80
C GLY A 640 -83.22 5.73 -27.60
N ARG A 641 -84.12 5.08 -28.32
CA ARG A 641 -85.56 5.24 -28.21
C ARG A 641 -86.30 3.90 -28.25
N ALA A 642 -87.35 3.79 -27.46
CA ALA A 642 -88.21 2.62 -27.35
C ALA A 642 -89.64 3.02 -26.92
N ASP A 643 -90.64 2.16 -27.17
CA ASP A 643 -92.04 2.34 -26.73
C ASP A 643 -92.33 1.53 -25.44
N GLY A 644 -92.76 2.18 -24.33
CA GLY A 644 -92.93 1.57 -23.00
C GLY A 644 -92.52 2.49 -21.81
N SER A 645 -92.84 2.12 -20.56
CA SER A 645 -92.74 3.04 -19.39
C SER A 645 -91.61 2.79 -18.38
N ARG A 646 -90.66 1.86 -18.61
CA ARG A 646 -89.46 1.70 -17.74
C ARG A 646 -88.22 1.33 -18.54
N TYR A 647 -87.17 2.15 -18.42
CA TYR A 647 -85.89 1.99 -19.11
C TYR A 647 -84.72 2.03 -18.12
N ASP A 648 -83.82 1.04 -18.20
CA ASP A 648 -82.63 0.86 -17.35
C ASP A 648 -81.48 0.29 -18.20
N PRO A 649 -80.72 1.15 -18.92
CA PRO A 649 -79.73 0.69 -19.87
C PRO A 649 -78.52 0.07 -19.17
N LYS A 650 -78.20 -1.20 -19.47
CA LYS A 650 -77.02 -1.91 -18.96
C LYS A 650 -75.99 -2.22 -20.05
N PRO A 651 -74.69 -2.16 -19.73
CA PRO A 651 -73.65 -2.60 -20.63
C PRO A 651 -73.59 -4.13 -20.65
N ALA A 652 -72.96 -4.72 -21.67
CA ALA A 652 -72.75 -6.16 -21.76
C ALA A 652 -71.93 -6.72 -20.58
N SER A 653 -72.03 -8.03 -20.34
CA SER A 653 -71.25 -8.72 -19.29
C SER A 653 -69.75 -8.41 -19.42
N GLY A 654 -69.10 -8.00 -18.32
CA GLY A 654 -67.68 -7.62 -18.30
C GLY A 654 -67.39 -6.12 -18.53
N GLN A 655 -68.40 -5.29 -18.82
CA GLN A 655 -68.25 -3.84 -18.98
C GLN A 655 -68.83 -3.09 -17.77
N LYS A 656 -68.16 -2.03 -17.27
CA LYS A 656 -68.65 -1.20 -16.16
C LYS A 656 -69.16 0.16 -16.65
N VAL A 657 -70.36 0.56 -16.24
CA VAL A 657 -70.84 1.95 -16.39
C VAL A 657 -70.13 2.79 -15.34
N VAL A 658 -69.47 3.88 -15.75
CA VAL A 658 -68.70 4.75 -14.84
C VAL A 658 -69.38 6.09 -14.59
N HIS A 659 -70.52 6.36 -15.26
CA HIS A 659 -71.48 7.38 -14.87
C HIS A 659 -72.79 7.19 -15.62
N GLU A 660 -73.88 6.90 -14.93
CA GLU A 660 -75.22 6.87 -15.52
C GLU A 660 -75.84 8.26 -15.38
N LYS A 661 -75.87 9.03 -16.48
CA LYS A 661 -76.67 10.26 -16.52
C LYS A 661 -77.71 10.10 -17.61
N THR A 662 -78.78 9.41 -17.26
CA THR A 662 -79.92 9.17 -18.13
C THR A 662 -80.72 10.47 -18.23
N PHE A 663 -80.66 11.12 -19.39
CA PHE A 663 -81.47 12.30 -19.67
C PHE A 663 -82.89 11.84 -20.00
N ARG A 664 -83.71 11.65 -18.95
CA ARG A 664 -85.08 11.13 -19.09
C ARG A 664 -86.02 12.24 -19.57
N SER A 665 -86.79 11.97 -20.61
CA SER A 665 -88.00 12.73 -20.94
C SER A 665 -89.18 12.32 -20.03
N PRO A 666 -90.09 13.25 -19.66
CA PRO A 666 -91.30 12.94 -18.89
C PRO A 666 -92.32 12.03 -19.58
N ARG A 667 -92.25 11.81 -20.91
CA ARG A 667 -93.24 11.00 -21.67
C ARG A 667 -92.70 9.68 -22.21
N GLY A 668 -91.53 9.26 -21.73
CA GLY A 668 -90.93 7.96 -22.05
C GLY A 668 -90.21 7.95 -23.40
N GLY A 669 -88.98 7.45 -23.40
CA GLY A 669 -88.35 6.94 -24.63
C GLY A 669 -87.18 7.72 -25.23
N LEU A 670 -86.48 8.62 -24.52
CA LEU A 670 -85.15 9.09 -24.95
C LEU A 670 -84.15 8.97 -23.81
N TRP A 671 -82.97 8.41 -24.11
CA TRP A 671 -81.83 8.40 -23.20
C TRP A 671 -80.53 8.55 -23.98
N VAL A 672 -79.51 9.09 -23.31
CA VAL A 672 -78.14 9.15 -23.81
C VAL A 672 -77.21 8.58 -22.74
N GLN A 673 -76.36 7.61 -23.10
CA GLN A 673 -75.47 6.93 -22.14
C GLN A 673 -74.02 6.94 -22.60
N ARG A 674 -73.10 7.05 -21.63
CA ARG A 674 -71.66 6.83 -21.79
C ARG A 674 -71.29 5.45 -21.26
N VAL A 675 -70.54 4.66 -22.03
CA VAL A 675 -69.92 3.41 -21.56
C VAL A 675 -68.40 3.60 -21.45
N LYS A 676 -67.80 3.22 -20.31
CA LYS A 676 -66.34 3.15 -20.16
C LYS A 676 -65.94 1.68 -20.26
N ALA A 677 -65.66 1.21 -21.48
CA ALA A 677 -64.96 -0.06 -21.65
C ALA A 677 -63.48 0.12 -21.27
N ALA A 678 -62.85 -0.93 -20.76
CA ALA A 678 -61.39 -0.97 -20.61
C ALA A 678 -60.77 -0.67 -21.99
N THR A 679 -60.02 0.41 -22.02
CA THR A 679 -59.57 1.14 -23.20
C THR A 679 -58.44 0.40 -23.91
N THR A 680 -58.75 -0.74 -24.53
CA THR A 680 -57.88 -1.39 -25.51
C THR A 680 -58.50 -1.19 -26.89
N ALA A 681 -57.68 -0.73 -27.85
CA ALA A 681 -58.13 -0.56 -29.23
C ALA A 681 -58.69 -1.90 -29.75
N GLY A 682 -59.84 -1.86 -30.43
CA GLY A 682 -60.41 -3.06 -31.04
C GLY A 682 -61.24 -3.97 -30.13
N THR A 683 -61.67 -3.55 -28.94
CA THR A 683 -62.66 -4.29 -28.13
C THR A 683 -64.09 -3.77 -28.37
N ASP A 684 -65.06 -4.66 -28.60
CA ASP A 684 -66.45 -4.26 -28.86
C ASP A 684 -67.14 -3.65 -27.63
N VAL A 685 -67.77 -2.47 -27.80
CA VAL A 685 -68.58 -1.80 -26.77
C VAL A 685 -70.06 -1.92 -27.13
N THR A 686 -70.84 -2.55 -26.26
CA THR A 686 -72.27 -2.81 -26.52
C THR A 686 -73.13 -2.04 -25.54
N VAL A 687 -74.08 -1.26 -26.06
CA VAL A 687 -75.05 -0.47 -25.29
C VAL A 687 -76.46 -0.99 -25.55
N GLY A 688 -77.22 -1.29 -24.50
CA GLY A 688 -78.57 -1.84 -24.64
C GLY A 688 -79.45 -1.72 -23.40
N ASP A 689 -80.68 -2.23 -23.51
CA ASP A 689 -81.68 -2.23 -22.42
C ASP A 689 -82.05 -3.66 -21.97
N ARG A 690 -82.57 -3.79 -20.74
CA ARG A 690 -82.97 -5.05 -20.10
C ARG A 690 -84.37 -5.51 -20.48
N ALA A 691 -85.30 -4.58 -20.68
CA ALA A 691 -86.69 -4.89 -20.96
C ALA A 691 -86.93 -4.96 -22.47
N ALA A 692 -87.78 -5.91 -22.89
CA ALA A 692 -88.31 -5.91 -24.24
C ALA A 692 -89.20 -4.67 -24.45
N ALA A 693 -89.03 -4.00 -25.59
CA ALA A 693 -89.87 -2.90 -26.03
C ALA A 693 -90.68 -3.34 -27.25
N ALA A 694 -91.90 -2.80 -27.39
CA ALA A 694 -92.74 -3.09 -28.56
C ALA A 694 -92.04 -2.69 -29.87
N SER A 695 -91.38 -1.53 -29.87
CA SER A 695 -90.47 -1.09 -30.94
C SER A 695 -89.34 -0.24 -30.39
N TRP A 696 -88.16 -0.26 -31.02
CA TRP A 696 -86.97 0.48 -30.57
C TRP A 696 -85.95 0.78 -31.68
N GLY A 697 -85.10 1.80 -31.46
CA GLY A 697 -84.02 2.19 -32.37
C GLY A 697 -82.88 2.97 -31.69
N TYR A 698 -81.67 2.42 -31.70
CA TYR A 698 -80.48 2.92 -31.01
C TYR A 698 -79.36 3.30 -31.98
N THR A 699 -78.60 4.36 -31.64
CA THR A 699 -77.45 4.85 -32.39
C THR A 699 -76.29 5.14 -31.43
N ALA A 700 -75.09 4.67 -31.74
CA ALA A 700 -73.88 4.85 -30.93
C ALA A 700 -72.71 5.41 -31.75
N VAL A 701 -71.82 6.15 -31.10
CA VAL A 701 -70.68 6.87 -31.69
C VAL A 701 -69.43 6.77 -30.81
N GLU A 702 -68.26 6.63 -31.43
CA GLU A 702 -66.94 6.73 -30.80
C GLU A 702 -66.42 8.17 -30.83
N ILE A 703 -65.97 8.66 -29.68
CA ILE A 703 -65.29 9.95 -29.53
C ILE A 703 -63.79 9.67 -29.29
N PRO A 704 -62.90 10.00 -30.25
CA PRO A 704 -61.47 9.72 -30.15
C PRO A 704 -60.76 10.71 -29.22
N GLY A 705 -59.76 10.23 -28.48
CA GLY A 705 -58.78 11.07 -27.76
C GLY A 705 -57.71 11.67 -28.67
N VAL A 706 -57.10 12.79 -28.26
CA VAL A 706 -55.94 13.39 -28.93
C VAL A 706 -54.63 13.09 -28.19
N CYS A 707 -53.55 12.85 -28.95
CA CYS A 707 -52.17 12.96 -28.44
C CYS A 707 -51.99 14.39 -27.93
N GLY A 708 -51.48 14.53 -26.70
CA GLY A 708 -51.15 15.85 -26.13
C GLY A 708 -50.00 16.51 -26.86
#